data_AF-A0A8D1T6C8-F1
#
_entry.id   AF-A0A8D1T6C8-F1
#
_cell.length_a   1.000
_cell.length_b   1.000
_cell.length_c   1.000
_cell.angle_alpha   90.00
_cell.angle_beta   90.00
_cell.angle_gamma   90.00
#
_symmetry.space_group_name_H-M   'P 1'
#
loop_
_entity.id
_entity.type
_entity.pdbx_description
1 polymer ?
#
loop_
_entity_poly.entity_id
_entity_poly.type
_entity_poly.pdbx_seq_one_letter_code
_entity_poly.pdbx_strand_id
1 'polypeptide(L)'
;MCHLSPVSCLRRSTLSLHDPASLLALSRVEPCLQYPHPLGLGNLQRAQQHWPHPPVYLARSPPTFTWNFPVMKLIKINDFHICLCLCLGAGLLGEEGRDDSRNCKKAGVSMTPLPEARPQSPCSLEGIEIKGGTFHLLKEGLVLEYVCPSGFYPYPVQIRTCRSSGSWSTLQTQDRKIVKRAECKAIRCPRPQDFENGEYWPRAAYYNLSDEISFHCYDGYTLRGSANRTCQVTGRWDGQTAICDDGAGYCPNPGIPIGTRKVGTQYRLEDSVTYYCSRGLTLRGSQRRTCQEGGSWSGTEPSCQDSFMYDTPAEVAEAFLSSLTETIEGVDAEDGHIPGDQQKRKIVLDPSGSMNIYLVLDGSDSIGARNFTGAKNCLKDFIEKVASYGVKPKYGLVTYATDPKVLIRVSNPKSADADWVTEQLDKISYDDHKLKAGTNTKKALLEVYNMMSWGVNNFPDNWNRTRHVIVLLTDGLHNMGGDPVTVIHDIRDLLNIGRNRKNPREDYLDIYVFGVGPLVNQENINALASKKDKEQHVFKLKDVDNLEDVFFQMLDESRSLGLCGMVWEHKDGTDYHKQPWHAKISITRPSKGHESCMGAVVSEYFVLTAAHCFTVDDEKHSIKVSLGGKKQEWEIDQVLFHPNYDLNAKTAKDIPEFYDYDVALIRLSKKLKYDQTIRPICLPCTEGSNQALRLPLTTTCQQQMQELLPAKDVKALFVSELTKDHRKILTRKEVYIKNGERKAACERDALQAQGYEKVKVVSEVVTPRFLCTGGVIPYADPNTCKGERRLSGCALSSQGLRVFSLQLLLSCR
;
A
#
# COMPACT_ATOMS: atom_id res chain seq x y z
N MET A 1 -52.67 -19.70 -31.58
CA MET A 1 -52.31 -20.55 -32.72
C MET A 1 -50.85 -20.96 -32.51
N CYS A 2 -50.59 -22.20 -32.08
CA CYS A 2 -50.27 -23.37 -32.92
C CYS A 2 -48.79 -23.31 -33.40
N HIS A 3 -47.90 -24.29 -33.16
CA HIS A 3 -47.88 -25.58 -32.44
C HIS A 3 -46.39 -25.97 -32.18
N LEU A 4 -45.94 -26.97 -31.39
CA LEU A 4 -46.59 -28.04 -30.59
C LEU A 4 -45.68 -28.40 -29.35
N SER A 5 -45.84 -29.60 -28.77
CA SER A 5 -45.00 -30.25 -27.72
C SER A 5 -45.25 -31.79 -27.84
N PRO A 6 -45.12 -32.68 -26.82
CA PRO A 6 -44.25 -32.81 -25.63
C PRO A 6 -43.62 -34.27 -25.53
N VAL A 7 -43.44 -34.83 -24.30
CA VAL A 7 -43.22 -36.28 -23.95
C VAL A 7 -41.77 -36.81 -24.11
N SER A 8 -41.12 -37.60 -23.22
CA SER A 8 -41.30 -38.15 -21.83
C SER A 8 -39.91 -38.56 -21.28
N CYS A 9 -39.54 -38.86 -20.02
CA CYS A 9 -40.08 -38.94 -18.64
C CYS A 9 -39.59 -40.26 -17.97
N LEU A 10 -39.11 -40.18 -16.70
CA LEU A 10 -39.00 -41.24 -15.65
C LEU A 10 -38.00 -42.43 -15.73
N ARG A 11 -37.03 -42.44 -14.77
CA ARG A 11 -36.59 -43.50 -13.78
C ARG A 11 -35.12 -43.23 -13.36
N ARG A 12 -34.63 -43.17 -12.11
CA ARG A 12 -34.78 -43.94 -10.83
C ARG A 12 -34.49 -45.45 -10.95
N SER A 13 -33.75 -46.14 -10.08
CA SER A 13 -32.68 -45.87 -9.08
C SER A 13 -32.22 -47.28 -8.54
N THR A 14 -31.25 -47.55 -7.64
CA THR A 14 -30.46 -46.82 -6.62
C THR A 14 -29.25 -47.71 -6.18
N LEU A 15 -28.40 -47.25 -5.24
CA LEU A 15 -27.43 -48.03 -4.40
C LEU A 15 -26.13 -48.57 -5.08
N SER A 16 -25.02 -48.90 -4.39
CA SER A 16 -24.41 -48.35 -3.14
C SER A 16 -23.07 -49.04 -2.78
N LEU A 17 -22.23 -48.33 -1.98
CA LEU A 17 -21.30 -48.83 -0.95
C LEU A 17 -19.94 -49.50 -1.32
N HIS A 18 -19.01 -49.32 -0.36
CA HIS A 18 -17.79 -50.08 -0.01
C HIS A 18 -16.44 -49.89 -0.75
N ASP A 19 -15.70 -48.88 -0.27
CA ASP A 19 -14.34 -49.02 0.33
C ASP A 19 -14.35 -50.05 1.51
N PRO A 20 -13.21 -50.63 2.02
CA PRO A 20 -11.90 -49.98 2.09
C PRO A 20 -10.60 -50.85 1.98
N ALA A 21 -9.45 -50.15 2.08
CA ALA A 21 -8.26 -50.52 2.88
C ALA A 21 -7.18 -51.54 2.39
N SER A 22 -5.97 -50.99 2.17
CA SER A 22 -4.77 -51.19 3.03
C SER A 22 -3.53 -52.02 2.60
N LEU A 23 -2.37 -51.38 2.84
CA LEU A 23 -1.09 -51.87 3.40
C LEU A 23 0.07 -52.42 2.51
N LEU A 24 1.25 -51.84 2.79
CA LEU A 24 2.62 -52.41 2.86
C LEU A 24 3.48 -52.70 1.60
N ALA A 25 4.33 -51.70 1.29
CA ALA A 25 5.79 -51.72 1.56
C ALA A 25 6.80 -52.50 0.66
N LEU A 26 7.86 -51.74 0.31
CA LEU A 26 9.29 -52.14 0.24
C LEU A 26 9.71 -53.34 -0.64
N SER A 27 10.44 -53.05 -1.72
CA SER A 27 11.93 -53.12 -1.69
C SER A 27 12.57 -52.69 -3.03
N ARG A 28 13.88 -52.38 -3.01
CA ARG A 28 14.71 -52.10 -4.19
C ARG A 28 15.36 -53.39 -4.71
N VAL A 29 15.40 -53.60 -6.03
CA VAL A 29 16.55 -54.23 -6.72
C VAL A 29 16.70 -53.64 -8.14
N GLU A 30 17.73 -52.82 -8.33
CA GLU A 30 18.53 -52.77 -9.57
C GLU A 30 19.67 -53.80 -9.42
N PRO A 31 20.38 -54.30 -10.48
CA PRO A 31 20.80 -53.52 -11.66
C PRO A 31 20.98 -54.29 -13.00
N CYS A 32 21.68 -53.61 -13.94
CA CYS A 32 22.67 -54.12 -14.91
C CYS A 32 22.27 -54.49 -16.37
N LEU A 33 22.81 -53.65 -17.27
CA LEU A 33 23.62 -54.01 -18.45
C LEU A 33 23.00 -54.81 -19.60
N GLN A 34 22.93 -54.20 -20.80
CA GLN A 34 23.95 -54.44 -21.84
C GLN A 34 23.88 -53.44 -23.02
N TYR A 35 25.05 -52.98 -23.48
CA TYR A 35 25.26 -52.48 -24.85
C TYR A 35 25.80 -53.63 -25.71
N PRO A 36 25.63 -53.58 -27.05
CA PRO A 36 26.85 -53.46 -27.85
C PRO A 36 26.78 -52.47 -29.06
N HIS A 37 27.96 -51.96 -29.38
CA HIS A 37 28.39 -51.23 -30.59
C HIS A 37 28.73 -52.22 -31.75
N PRO A 38 29.32 -51.81 -32.90
CA PRO A 38 29.05 -50.66 -33.81
C PRO A 38 29.07 -51.05 -35.32
N LEU A 39 28.89 -50.06 -36.23
CA LEU A 39 29.68 -49.76 -37.47
C LEU A 39 28.83 -49.26 -38.65
N GLY A 40 29.39 -48.34 -39.45
CA GLY A 40 28.80 -47.82 -40.69
C GLY A 40 29.43 -46.50 -41.14
N LEU A 41 30.51 -46.55 -41.93
CA LEU A 41 31.22 -45.38 -42.46
C LEU A 41 30.74 -45.00 -43.87
N GLY A 42 30.64 -43.69 -44.15
CA GLY A 42 30.39 -43.15 -45.50
C GLY A 42 30.84 -41.69 -45.59
N ASN A 43 31.76 -41.38 -46.50
CA ASN A 43 32.30 -40.05 -46.76
C ASN A 43 31.96 -39.61 -48.20
N LEU A 44 31.88 -38.29 -48.46
CA LEU A 44 32.66 -37.56 -49.48
C LEU A 44 32.09 -36.14 -49.79
N GLN A 45 32.89 -35.11 -49.46
CA GLN A 45 33.19 -33.91 -50.29
C GLN A 45 32.12 -32.86 -50.68
N ARG A 46 32.46 -31.59 -51.02
CA ARG A 46 33.56 -30.69 -50.56
C ARG A 46 33.33 -29.26 -51.08
N ALA A 47 33.51 -28.25 -50.22
CA ALA A 47 33.71 -26.83 -50.58
C ALA A 47 34.77 -26.21 -49.63
N GLN A 48 35.55 -25.21 -50.09
CA GLN A 48 36.77 -24.82 -49.35
C GLN A 48 37.34 -23.41 -49.70
N GLN A 49 36.81 -22.33 -49.12
CA GLN A 49 37.42 -20.98 -49.09
C GLN A 49 37.06 -20.23 -47.80
N HIS A 50 37.89 -19.37 -47.19
CA HIS A 50 39.33 -19.45 -46.88
C HIS A 50 39.63 -18.41 -45.76
N TRP A 51 40.59 -18.68 -44.87
CA TRP A 51 40.94 -17.84 -43.71
C TRP A 51 42.02 -16.78 -44.00
N PRO A 52 42.31 -15.85 -43.05
CA PRO A 52 43.48 -16.11 -42.19
C PRO A 52 43.28 -15.93 -40.66
N HIS A 53 44.01 -16.75 -39.90
CA HIS A 53 44.40 -16.63 -38.48
C HIS A 53 45.91 -16.22 -38.42
N PRO A 54 46.71 -16.29 -37.32
CA PRO A 54 46.53 -16.73 -35.91
C PRO A 54 47.10 -15.65 -34.90
N PRO A 55 47.56 -15.93 -33.65
CA PRO A 55 47.57 -17.17 -32.87
C PRO A 55 47.10 -17.12 -31.39
N VAL A 56 47.00 -18.33 -30.81
CA VAL A 56 46.94 -18.61 -29.36
C VAL A 56 48.20 -19.41 -28.98
N TYR A 57 48.68 -19.30 -27.74
CA TYR A 57 49.75 -20.17 -27.20
C TYR A 57 49.38 -20.73 -25.82
N LEU A 58 50.03 -21.84 -25.45
CA LEU A 58 49.71 -22.70 -24.31
C LEU A 58 50.43 -22.33 -22.99
N ALA A 59 49.96 -22.91 -21.89
CA ALA A 59 50.30 -22.54 -20.51
C ALA A 59 51.66 -23.06 -19.98
N ARG A 60 52.19 -22.39 -18.94
CA ARG A 60 53.19 -22.90 -17.98
C ARG A 60 52.96 -22.29 -16.58
N SER A 61 53.10 -23.11 -15.53
CA SER A 61 53.34 -22.68 -14.13
C SER A 61 54.78 -22.19 -13.97
N PRO A 62 55.15 -21.37 -12.95
CA PRO A 62 55.41 -21.86 -11.58
C PRO A 62 55.00 -20.84 -10.47
N PRO A 63 55.73 -20.62 -9.35
CA PRO A 63 55.55 -21.37 -8.10
C PRO A 63 55.20 -20.49 -6.86
N THR A 64 54.98 -21.13 -5.72
CA THR A 64 54.84 -20.51 -4.39
C THR A 64 56.17 -19.98 -3.83
N PHE A 65 56.18 -18.80 -3.20
CA PHE A 65 57.08 -18.50 -2.07
C PHE A 65 56.52 -17.38 -1.15
N THR A 66 57.07 -17.28 0.06
CA THR A 66 56.58 -16.49 1.21
C THR A 66 57.10 -15.06 1.25
N TRP A 67 56.28 -14.14 1.80
CA TRP A 67 56.73 -12.79 2.18
C TRP A 67 57.02 -12.70 3.69
N ASN A 68 58.14 -12.08 4.03
CA ASN A 68 58.50 -11.66 5.39
C ASN A 68 58.86 -10.17 5.35
N PHE A 69 58.56 -9.43 6.43
CA PHE A 69 58.86 -8.00 6.54
C PHE A 69 60.37 -7.72 6.66
N PRO A 70 60.80 -6.53 6.24
CA PRO A 70 61.58 -5.70 7.17
C PRO A 70 61.04 -4.26 7.34
N VAL A 71 61.57 -3.58 8.35
CA VAL A 71 61.14 -2.25 8.83
C VAL A 71 61.88 -1.12 8.11
N MET A 72 61.25 0.05 7.98
CA MET A 72 61.93 1.32 7.69
C MET A 72 61.49 2.43 8.66
N LYS A 73 62.38 3.37 8.99
CA LYS A 73 62.15 4.40 10.03
C LYS A 73 62.76 5.75 9.62
N LEU A 74 61.95 6.80 9.75
CA LEU A 74 62.17 8.26 9.60
C LEU A 74 63.57 8.82 9.28
N ILE A 75 63.59 9.86 8.44
CA ILE A 75 63.97 11.24 8.86
C ILE A 75 63.31 12.30 7.93
N LYS A 76 63.29 13.57 8.38
CA LYS A 76 62.47 14.71 7.88
C LYS A 76 62.97 15.33 6.56
N ILE A 77 62.12 16.16 5.93
CA ILE A 77 62.37 17.61 5.73
C ILE A 77 61.03 18.38 5.59
N ASN A 78 61.11 19.69 5.87
CA ASN A 78 60.14 20.68 6.37
C ASN A 78 58.93 21.16 5.52
N ASP A 79 57.96 21.73 6.28
CA ASP A 79 57.12 22.95 6.09
C ASP A 79 56.21 23.16 4.85
N PHE A 80 54.89 23.25 5.08
CA PHE A 80 54.26 24.54 5.48
C PHE A 80 52.86 24.37 6.13
N HIS A 81 52.48 25.30 7.01
CA HIS A 81 51.16 25.36 7.68
C HIS A 81 50.23 26.41 7.05
N ILE A 82 48.92 26.14 7.07
CA ILE A 82 47.90 27.10 7.54
C ILE A 82 46.95 26.33 8.48
N CYS A 83 46.52 26.98 9.57
CA CYS A 83 45.58 26.41 10.55
C CYS A 83 44.39 27.37 10.76
N LEU A 84 43.26 26.81 11.20
CA LEU A 84 42.02 27.53 11.51
C LEU A 84 42.10 28.20 12.89
N CYS A 85 41.47 29.37 13.08
CA CYS A 85 40.78 29.70 14.34
C CYS A 85 39.81 30.90 14.21
N LEU A 86 38.95 31.08 15.20
CA LEU A 86 37.98 32.18 15.33
C LEU A 86 38.45 33.20 16.38
N CYS A 87 37.94 34.45 16.36
CA CYS A 87 36.96 34.93 17.35
C CYS A 87 36.72 36.46 17.37
N LEU A 88 35.50 36.82 17.79
CA LEU A 88 35.06 37.94 18.64
C LEU A 88 36.02 39.12 18.94
N GLY A 89 35.49 40.34 18.88
CA GLY A 89 36.07 41.51 19.55
C GLY A 89 35.33 42.81 19.22
N ALA A 90 35.18 43.72 20.20
CA ALA A 90 34.60 45.05 20.01
C ALA A 90 35.41 46.10 20.77
N GLY A 91 35.40 47.36 20.30
CA GLY A 91 35.69 48.53 21.15
C GLY A 91 36.70 49.55 20.62
N LEU A 92 36.19 50.78 20.44
CA LEU A 92 36.80 52.08 20.80
C LEU A 92 38.04 52.64 20.05
N LEU A 93 37.80 53.83 19.45
CA LEU A 93 38.66 55.05 19.44
C LEU A 93 40.00 55.03 18.68
N GLY A 94 40.43 56.22 18.19
CA GLY A 94 41.82 56.49 17.80
C GLY A 94 42.01 57.21 16.45
N GLU A 95 42.11 58.52 16.50
CA GLU A 95 42.21 59.50 15.40
C GLU A 95 43.49 59.48 14.50
N GLU A 96 43.38 60.20 13.37
CA GLU A 96 44.43 60.90 12.59
C GLU A 96 45.56 60.17 11.80
N GLY A 97 46.03 60.81 10.70
CA GLY A 97 47.22 60.39 9.91
C GLY A 97 47.12 60.51 8.37
N ARG A 98 47.18 61.73 7.80
CA ARG A 98 46.98 62.04 6.35
C ARG A 98 48.13 61.71 5.38
N ASP A 99 47.75 61.42 4.11
CA ASP A 99 48.29 61.85 2.77
C ASP A 99 49.82 61.86 2.48
N ASP A 100 50.38 62.01 1.26
CA ASP A 100 49.92 62.35 -0.11
C ASP A 100 50.87 61.69 -1.16
N SER A 101 50.56 61.41 -2.43
CA SER A 101 49.36 60.91 -3.14
C SER A 101 49.77 60.57 -4.61
N ARG A 102 48.89 59.86 -5.36
CA ARG A 102 48.52 60.24 -6.75
C ARG A 102 47.44 59.36 -7.42
N ASN A 103 46.28 59.98 -7.68
CA ASN A 103 45.32 59.78 -8.77
C ASN A 103 45.18 58.42 -9.50
N CYS A 104 43.99 57.84 -9.36
CA CYS A 104 43.08 57.69 -10.52
C CYS A 104 41.67 58.19 -10.16
N LYS A 105 40.98 58.85 -11.11
CA LYS A 105 39.70 59.52 -10.85
C LYS A 105 38.52 58.56 -10.93
N LYS A 106 37.53 58.78 -10.06
CA LYS A 106 36.19 58.19 -10.20
C LYS A 106 35.47 58.81 -11.40
N ALA A 107 34.85 57.97 -12.23
CA ALA A 107 33.67 58.34 -13.02
C ALA A 107 32.48 57.61 -12.41
N GLY A 108 31.40 58.34 -12.08
CA GLY A 108 30.19 57.72 -11.54
C GLY A 108 29.38 57.07 -12.65
N VAL A 109 29.15 55.75 -12.55
CA VAL A 109 28.16 55.06 -13.39
C VAL A 109 26.89 54.90 -12.57
N SER A 110 25.77 55.36 -13.11
CA SER A 110 24.46 55.17 -12.48
C SER A 110 24.17 53.69 -12.29
N MET A 111 23.70 53.30 -11.10
CA MET A 111 23.08 51.99 -10.94
C MET A 111 21.75 51.99 -11.69
N THR A 112 21.81 51.54 -12.94
CA THR A 112 20.62 51.00 -13.61
C THR A 112 20.06 49.89 -12.72
N PRO A 113 18.75 49.89 -12.42
CA PRO A 113 18.13 48.74 -11.79
C PRO A 113 18.46 47.49 -12.61
N LEU A 114 18.74 46.37 -11.92
CA LEU A 114 18.59 45.06 -12.58
C LEU A 114 17.18 45.05 -13.20
N PRO A 115 17.03 44.77 -14.50
CA PRO A 115 15.71 44.80 -15.11
C PRO A 115 14.84 43.78 -14.37
N GLU A 116 13.72 44.26 -13.83
CA GLU A 116 12.69 43.40 -13.26
C GLU A 116 12.42 42.27 -14.26
N ALA A 117 12.44 41.03 -13.79
CA ALA A 117 12.27 39.87 -14.64
C ALA A 117 10.89 39.99 -15.30
N ARG A 118 10.87 40.40 -16.58
CA ARG A 118 9.63 40.65 -17.32
C ARG A 118 8.71 39.45 -17.12
N PRO A 119 7.43 39.65 -16.75
CA PRO A 119 6.50 38.54 -16.63
C PRO A 119 6.53 37.76 -17.95
N GLN A 120 6.74 36.44 -17.87
CA GLN A 120 6.96 35.64 -19.06
C GLN A 120 5.73 35.76 -19.97
N SER A 121 5.89 36.40 -21.11
CA SER A 121 4.82 36.55 -22.10
C SER A 121 4.34 35.14 -22.50
N PRO A 122 3.04 34.82 -22.36
CA PRO A 122 2.53 33.51 -22.74
C PRO A 122 2.95 33.11 -24.15
N CYS A 123 3.38 31.87 -24.33
CA CYS A 123 3.77 31.36 -25.63
C CYS A 123 2.59 31.44 -26.61
N SER A 124 2.86 31.77 -27.88
CA SER A 124 1.81 31.87 -28.92
C SER A 124 0.97 30.60 -29.00
N LEU A 125 -0.34 30.76 -29.21
CA LEU A 125 -1.31 29.68 -29.32
C LEU A 125 -1.59 29.27 -30.78
N GLU A 126 -0.78 29.76 -31.73
CA GLU A 126 -0.85 29.37 -33.14
C GLU A 126 -0.14 28.04 -33.39
N GLY A 127 -0.79 27.10 -34.10
CA GLY A 127 -0.17 25.84 -34.52
C GLY A 127 0.11 24.85 -33.37
N ILE A 128 -0.54 25.03 -32.22
CA ILE A 128 -0.42 24.14 -31.06
C ILE A 128 -1.55 23.12 -30.95
N GLU A 129 -2.59 23.24 -31.79
CA GLU A 129 -3.79 22.41 -31.75
C GLU A 129 -3.51 20.91 -31.91
N ILE A 130 -4.32 20.09 -31.23
CA ILE A 130 -4.26 18.63 -31.34
C ILE A 130 -5.39 18.12 -32.25
N LYS A 131 -5.00 17.39 -33.30
CA LYS A 131 -5.96 16.78 -34.23
C LYS A 131 -6.78 15.71 -33.51
N GLY A 132 -8.09 15.91 -33.41
CA GLY A 132 -9.03 14.95 -32.79
C GLY A 132 -9.23 15.10 -31.28
N GLY A 133 -8.81 16.22 -30.69
CA GLY A 133 -9.00 16.52 -29.27
C GLY A 133 -9.02 18.02 -29.00
N THR A 134 -8.78 18.40 -27.75
CA THR A 134 -8.72 19.79 -27.28
C THR A 134 -7.47 20.02 -26.42
N PHE A 135 -7.28 21.23 -25.92
CA PHE A 135 -6.23 21.54 -24.95
C PHE A 135 -6.70 22.51 -23.88
N HIS A 136 -6.01 22.51 -22.75
CA HIS A 136 -6.20 23.44 -21.65
C HIS A 136 -4.86 24.10 -21.27
N LEU A 137 -4.92 25.33 -20.78
CA LEU A 137 -3.76 26.07 -20.30
C LEU A 137 -3.71 26.02 -18.77
N LEU A 138 -2.53 25.68 -18.25
CA LEU A 138 -2.22 25.54 -16.83
C LEU A 138 -1.05 26.48 -16.47
N LYS A 139 -0.81 26.71 -15.16
CA LYS A 139 0.18 27.67 -14.65
C LYS A 139 0.14 29.00 -15.42
N GLU A 140 -1.02 29.67 -15.44
CA GLU A 140 -1.24 30.99 -16.08
C GLU A 140 -0.88 31.08 -17.59
N GLY A 141 -0.85 29.94 -18.30
CA GLY A 141 -0.49 29.87 -19.71
C GLY A 141 0.94 29.43 -20.00
N LEU A 142 1.73 29.10 -18.96
CA LEU A 142 3.09 28.57 -19.10
C LEU A 142 3.12 27.05 -19.39
N VAL A 143 2.00 26.34 -19.18
CA VAL A 143 1.87 24.90 -19.41
C VAL A 143 0.63 24.63 -20.26
N LEU A 144 0.76 23.72 -21.22
CA LEU A 144 -0.32 23.26 -22.11
C LEU A 144 -0.55 21.77 -21.83
N GLU A 145 -1.79 21.39 -21.57
CA GLU A 145 -2.22 20.00 -21.50
C GLU A 145 -3.15 19.66 -22.66
N TYR A 146 -2.89 18.53 -23.33
CA TYR A 146 -3.74 17.98 -24.37
C TYR A 146 -4.76 16.99 -23.80
N VAL A 147 -6.02 17.15 -24.23
CA VAL A 147 -7.13 16.29 -23.83
C VAL A 147 -7.67 15.56 -25.06
N CYS A 148 -7.77 14.24 -24.96
CA CYS A 148 -8.33 13.38 -26.02
C CYS A 148 -9.63 12.71 -25.54
N PRO A 149 -10.51 12.28 -26.47
CA PRO A 149 -11.68 11.48 -26.14
C PRO A 149 -11.31 10.16 -25.43
N SER A 150 -12.25 9.57 -24.69
CA SER A 150 -12.05 8.25 -24.08
C SER A 150 -11.69 7.20 -25.15
N GLY A 151 -10.73 6.33 -24.82
CA GLY A 151 -10.13 5.39 -25.78
C GLY A 151 -9.04 6.00 -26.68
N PHE A 152 -8.71 7.28 -26.53
CA PHE A 152 -7.62 7.96 -27.24
C PHE A 152 -6.63 8.62 -26.28
N TYR A 153 -5.39 8.81 -26.72
CA TYR A 153 -4.32 9.47 -25.96
C TYR A 153 -3.61 10.55 -26.80
N PRO A 154 -3.04 11.60 -26.17
CA PRO A 154 -2.27 12.61 -26.89
C PRO A 154 -0.91 12.08 -27.37
N TYR A 155 -0.66 12.16 -28.67
CA TYR A 155 0.63 11.81 -29.27
C TYR A 155 1.38 13.06 -29.78
N PRO A 156 2.70 13.18 -29.55
CA PRO A 156 3.58 12.24 -28.84
C PRO A 156 3.63 12.43 -27.31
N VAL A 157 3.14 13.56 -26.77
CA VAL A 157 3.20 13.90 -25.34
C VAL A 157 1.86 14.49 -24.88
N GLN A 158 1.50 14.27 -23.61
CA GLN A 158 0.31 14.85 -22.99
C GLN A 158 0.48 16.36 -22.70
N ILE A 159 1.66 16.78 -22.26
CA ILE A 159 1.92 18.15 -21.80
C ILE A 159 3.10 18.80 -22.53
N ARG A 160 2.99 20.10 -22.77
CA ARG A 160 4.08 20.97 -23.27
C ARG A 160 4.31 22.12 -22.30
N THR A 161 5.56 22.56 -22.17
CA THR A 161 5.96 23.73 -21.38
C THR A 161 6.35 24.90 -22.28
N CYS A 162 6.01 26.12 -21.88
CA CYS A 162 6.47 27.34 -22.52
C CYS A 162 7.94 27.56 -22.16
N ARG A 163 8.81 27.79 -23.15
CA ARG A 163 10.24 28.08 -22.91
C ARG A 163 10.47 29.58 -22.83
N SER A 164 11.56 29.99 -22.18
CA SER A 164 12.04 31.38 -22.14
C SER A 164 12.30 32.01 -23.51
N SER A 165 12.37 31.19 -24.58
CA SER A 165 12.38 31.60 -25.99
C SER A 165 11.00 31.96 -26.57
N GLY A 166 9.96 32.14 -25.74
CA GLY A 166 8.59 32.45 -26.17
C GLY A 166 7.91 31.34 -27.00
N SER A 167 8.48 30.12 -26.98
CA SER A 167 8.07 29.00 -27.83
C SER A 167 7.84 27.72 -27.01
N TRP A 168 6.76 27.01 -27.34
CA TRP A 168 6.41 25.76 -26.69
C TRP A 168 7.45 24.67 -26.91
N SER A 169 7.64 23.82 -25.89
CA SER A 169 8.51 22.65 -25.94
C SER A 169 8.26 21.79 -27.19
N THR A 170 9.34 21.24 -27.74
CA THR A 170 9.31 20.47 -28.98
C THR A 170 8.61 19.13 -28.79
N LEU A 171 7.59 18.85 -29.61
CA LEU A 171 6.91 17.56 -29.65
C LEU A 171 7.93 16.46 -30.01
N GLN A 172 8.32 15.64 -29.04
CA GLN A 172 9.27 14.54 -29.22
C GLN A 172 8.67 13.22 -28.74
N THR A 173 9.05 12.14 -29.41
CA THR A 173 8.73 10.75 -29.04
C THR A 173 9.76 10.18 -28.06
N GLN A 174 9.45 9.01 -27.47
CA GLN A 174 10.40 8.18 -26.71
C GLN A 174 11.75 8.00 -27.45
N ASP A 175 11.69 7.70 -28.75
CA ASP A 175 12.84 7.58 -29.67
C ASP A 175 13.57 8.93 -29.96
N ARG A 176 13.25 10.02 -29.25
CA ARG A 176 13.72 11.41 -29.45
C ARG A 176 13.43 12.02 -30.83
N LYS A 177 12.56 11.39 -31.63
CA LYS A 177 12.16 11.90 -32.95
C LYS A 177 11.15 13.03 -32.79
N ILE A 178 11.39 14.15 -33.48
CA ILE A 178 10.51 15.33 -33.50
C ILE A 178 9.27 15.07 -34.36
N VAL A 179 8.10 15.45 -33.86
CA VAL A 179 6.80 15.36 -34.55
C VAL A 179 6.32 16.76 -34.91
N LYS A 180 5.72 16.95 -36.10
CA LYS A 180 5.32 18.28 -36.60
C LYS A 180 3.98 18.81 -36.07
N ARG A 181 3.07 17.93 -35.64
CA ARG A 181 1.72 18.26 -35.12
C ARG A 181 1.33 17.24 -34.05
N ALA A 182 0.51 17.66 -33.08
CA ALA A 182 -0.09 16.74 -32.12
C ALA A 182 -1.33 16.07 -32.72
N GLU A 183 -1.58 14.80 -32.38
CA GLU A 183 -2.84 14.12 -32.74
C GLU A 183 -3.28 13.15 -31.64
N CYS A 184 -4.59 13.01 -31.45
CA CYS A 184 -5.15 11.97 -30.59
C CYS A 184 -5.10 10.63 -31.31
N LYS A 185 -4.43 9.64 -30.72
CA LYS A 185 -4.33 8.28 -31.24
C LYS A 185 -5.14 7.31 -30.41
N ALA A 186 -5.71 6.30 -31.06
CA ALA A 186 -6.43 5.24 -30.35
C ALA A 186 -5.47 4.48 -29.41
N ILE A 187 -5.91 4.25 -28.17
CA ILE A 187 -5.21 3.42 -27.18
C ILE A 187 -5.21 1.98 -27.69
N ARG A 188 -4.04 1.34 -27.60
CA ARG A 188 -3.78 0.00 -28.13
C ARG A 188 -2.83 -0.75 -27.20
N CYS A 189 -3.06 -2.04 -27.02
CA CYS A 189 -2.17 -2.87 -26.23
C CYS A 189 -0.96 -3.34 -27.05
N PRO A 190 0.20 -3.62 -26.43
CA PRO A 190 1.37 -4.13 -27.14
C PRO A 190 1.01 -5.43 -27.87
N ARG A 191 1.34 -5.55 -29.16
CA ARG A 191 1.24 -6.86 -29.83
C ARG A 191 2.37 -7.78 -29.34
N PRO A 192 2.15 -9.10 -29.25
CA PRO A 192 3.25 -10.06 -29.14
C PRO A 192 4.27 -9.83 -30.25
N GLN A 193 5.57 -9.86 -29.89
CA GLN A 193 6.67 -9.87 -30.86
C GLN A 193 7.18 -11.29 -31.12
N ASP A 194 7.00 -12.15 -30.13
CA ASP A 194 7.60 -13.47 -30.01
C ASP A 194 6.75 -14.26 -28.99
N PHE A 195 6.65 -15.58 -29.18
CA PHE A 195 5.97 -16.53 -28.29
C PHE A 195 6.49 -17.93 -28.62
N GLU A 196 6.93 -18.67 -27.62
CA GLU A 196 7.63 -19.95 -27.80
C GLU A 196 6.82 -21.13 -27.26
N ASN A 197 7.09 -22.32 -27.80
CA ASN A 197 6.50 -23.60 -27.38
C ASN A 197 4.96 -23.67 -27.44
N GLY A 198 4.35 -22.79 -28.22
CA GLY A 198 2.92 -22.73 -28.47
C GLY A 198 2.58 -21.70 -29.55
N GLU A 199 1.29 -21.42 -29.68
CA GLU A 199 0.76 -20.39 -30.55
C GLU A 199 -0.25 -19.47 -29.85
N TYR A 200 -0.57 -18.35 -30.51
CA TYR A 200 -1.57 -17.41 -30.05
C TYR A 200 -2.48 -16.96 -31.21
N TRP A 201 -3.72 -16.61 -30.87
CA TRP A 201 -4.77 -16.20 -31.82
C TRP A 201 -5.68 -15.12 -31.21
N PRO A 202 -6.19 -14.15 -32.00
CA PRO A 202 -5.88 -13.89 -33.41
C PRO A 202 -4.51 -13.22 -33.57
N ARG A 203 -3.88 -13.34 -34.75
CA ARG A 203 -2.61 -12.67 -35.06
C ARG A 203 -2.85 -11.34 -35.76
N ALA A 204 -3.00 -10.26 -35.00
CA ALA A 204 -3.25 -8.92 -35.51
C ALA A 204 -2.00 -8.01 -35.57
N ALA A 205 -2.02 -7.01 -36.45
CA ALA A 205 -0.97 -5.98 -36.55
C ALA A 205 -0.99 -4.97 -35.38
N TYR A 206 -2.13 -4.85 -34.71
CA TYR A 206 -2.38 -4.08 -33.49
C TYR A 206 -3.64 -4.64 -32.82
N TYR A 207 -3.78 -4.43 -31.51
CA TYR A 207 -4.98 -4.78 -30.74
C TYR A 207 -5.53 -3.50 -30.11
N ASN A 208 -6.83 -3.29 -30.25
CA ASN A 208 -7.60 -2.16 -29.74
C ASN A 208 -8.22 -2.55 -28.39
N LEU A 209 -8.82 -1.58 -27.71
CA LEU A 209 -9.51 -1.83 -26.45
C LEU A 209 -10.64 -2.86 -26.61
N SER A 210 -10.74 -3.78 -25.65
CA SER A 210 -11.66 -4.93 -25.64
C SER A 210 -11.35 -6.04 -26.67
N ASP A 211 -10.28 -5.95 -27.47
CA ASP A 211 -9.80 -7.11 -28.24
C ASP A 211 -9.26 -8.19 -27.27
N GLU A 212 -9.65 -9.44 -27.49
CA GLU A 212 -9.19 -10.62 -26.73
C GLU A 212 -8.11 -11.39 -27.51
N ILE A 213 -7.18 -12.04 -26.79
CA ILE A 213 -6.14 -12.90 -27.34
C ILE A 213 -6.00 -14.18 -26.50
N SER A 214 -5.99 -15.34 -27.16
CA SER A 214 -5.84 -16.67 -26.56
C SER A 214 -4.48 -17.28 -26.87
N PHE A 215 -3.97 -18.08 -25.93
CA PHE A 215 -2.69 -18.79 -25.98
C PHE A 215 -2.89 -20.29 -25.78
N HIS A 216 -2.25 -21.10 -26.65
CA HIS A 216 -2.26 -22.56 -26.58
C HIS A 216 -0.83 -23.09 -26.70
N CYS A 217 -0.48 -24.07 -25.88
CA CYS A 217 0.84 -24.71 -25.94
C CYS A 217 0.83 -25.91 -26.91
N TYR A 218 1.99 -26.24 -27.46
CA TYR A 218 2.17 -27.47 -28.25
C TYR A 218 2.21 -28.71 -27.34
N ASP A 219 1.99 -29.89 -27.92
CA ASP A 219 2.05 -31.16 -27.19
C ASP A 219 3.37 -31.32 -26.42
N GLY A 220 3.28 -31.78 -25.18
CA GLY A 220 4.41 -31.89 -24.25
C GLY A 220 4.68 -30.63 -23.40
N TYR A 221 4.09 -29.49 -23.72
CA TYR A 221 4.24 -28.24 -22.96
C TYR A 221 3.00 -27.93 -22.12
N THR A 222 3.22 -27.52 -20.86
CA THR A 222 2.16 -27.08 -19.95
C THR A 222 2.03 -25.57 -19.96
N LEU A 223 0.79 -25.07 -20.03
CA LEU A 223 0.48 -23.65 -19.95
C LEU A 223 0.51 -23.16 -18.49
N ARG A 224 1.25 -22.09 -18.24
CA ARG A 224 1.22 -21.29 -17.00
C ARG A 224 0.78 -19.86 -17.33
N GLY A 225 0.13 -19.18 -16.37
CA GLY A 225 -0.43 -17.84 -16.56
C GLY A 225 -1.82 -17.84 -17.19
N SER A 226 -2.25 -16.72 -17.76
CA SER A 226 -3.60 -16.55 -18.31
C SER A 226 -3.73 -17.04 -19.75
N ALA A 227 -4.59 -18.04 -19.97
CA ALA A 227 -4.86 -18.62 -21.29
C ALA A 227 -5.53 -17.64 -22.26
N ASN A 228 -6.47 -16.83 -21.76
CA ASN A 228 -7.07 -15.71 -22.47
C ASN A 228 -6.66 -14.41 -21.77
N ARG A 229 -6.49 -13.33 -22.54
CA ARG A 229 -6.20 -11.98 -22.04
C ARG A 229 -6.96 -10.93 -22.86
N THR A 230 -7.46 -9.89 -22.23
CA THR A 230 -8.20 -8.77 -22.87
C THR A 230 -7.39 -7.48 -22.85
N CYS A 231 -7.49 -6.68 -23.91
CA CYS A 231 -6.87 -5.36 -23.97
C CYS A 231 -7.67 -4.31 -23.18
N GLN A 232 -7.14 -3.88 -22.04
CA GLN A 232 -7.78 -2.98 -21.08
C GLN A 232 -7.56 -1.49 -21.39
N VAL A 233 -8.44 -0.64 -20.87
CA VAL A 233 -8.44 0.83 -21.06
C VAL A 233 -7.16 1.54 -20.58
N THR A 234 -6.35 0.87 -19.77
CA THR A 234 -4.98 1.27 -19.35
C THR A 234 -3.94 1.13 -20.46
N GLY A 235 -4.31 0.54 -21.62
CA GLY A 235 -3.38 0.15 -22.67
C GLY A 235 -2.65 -1.17 -22.40
N ARG A 236 -3.06 -1.93 -21.39
CA ARG A 236 -2.39 -3.17 -20.94
C ARG A 236 -3.27 -4.39 -21.18
N TRP A 237 -2.65 -5.56 -21.24
CA TRP A 237 -3.36 -6.83 -21.17
C TRP A 237 -3.65 -7.17 -19.70
N ASP A 238 -4.90 -7.56 -19.38
CA ASP A 238 -5.24 -8.12 -18.07
C ASP A 238 -4.56 -9.48 -17.81
N GLY A 239 -4.72 -10.04 -16.61
CA GLY A 239 -4.18 -11.36 -16.28
C GLY A 239 -2.65 -11.46 -16.26
N GLN A 240 -2.14 -12.69 -16.24
CA GLN A 240 -0.70 -13.00 -16.13
C GLN A 240 -0.09 -13.37 -17.48
N THR A 241 1.23 -13.23 -17.61
CA THR A 241 1.97 -13.66 -18.81
C THR A 241 1.78 -15.15 -19.08
N ALA A 242 1.31 -15.48 -20.28
CA ALA A 242 1.18 -16.86 -20.76
C ALA A 242 2.57 -17.44 -21.04
N ILE A 243 2.84 -18.66 -20.55
CA ILE A 243 4.12 -19.34 -20.68
C ILE A 243 3.89 -20.81 -20.98
N CYS A 244 4.50 -21.32 -22.05
CA CYS A 244 4.53 -22.74 -22.38
C CYS A 244 5.85 -23.36 -21.92
N ASP A 245 5.76 -24.30 -20.98
CA ASP A 245 6.89 -24.82 -20.20
C ASP A 245 6.87 -26.35 -20.18
N ASP A 246 8.01 -26.98 -20.44
CA ASP A 246 8.19 -28.44 -20.36
C ASP A 246 8.67 -28.88 -18.97
N GLY A 247 9.11 -27.94 -18.12
CA GLY A 247 9.65 -28.23 -16.80
C GLY A 247 11.02 -28.91 -16.80
N ALA A 248 11.74 -28.93 -17.94
CA ALA A 248 13.05 -29.57 -18.07
C ALA A 248 14.22 -28.68 -17.61
N GLY A 249 13.97 -27.40 -17.30
CA GLY A 249 14.95 -26.44 -16.79
C GLY A 249 15.27 -26.63 -15.30
N TYR A 250 16.41 -26.07 -14.86
CA TYR A 250 16.71 -25.93 -13.41
C TYR A 250 15.88 -24.80 -12.80
N CYS A 251 15.75 -23.70 -13.54
CA CYS A 251 14.69 -22.73 -13.34
C CYS A 251 13.56 -23.00 -14.35
N PRO A 252 12.29 -22.73 -14.02
CA PRO A 252 11.17 -22.84 -14.95
C PRO A 252 11.30 -21.81 -16.09
N ASN A 253 10.58 -21.99 -17.21
CA ASN A 253 10.63 -21.02 -18.31
C ASN A 253 10.23 -19.60 -17.81
N PRO A 254 11.10 -18.57 -17.96
CA PRO A 254 10.78 -17.20 -17.52
C PRO A 254 9.80 -16.47 -18.46
N GLY A 255 9.38 -17.09 -19.56
CA GLY A 255 8.34 -16.58 -20.44
C GLY A 255 8.75 -15.41 -21.34
N ILE A 256 7.78 -14.93 -22.12
CA ILE A 256 7.92 -13.76 -23.00
C ILE A 256 6.75 -12.80 -22.73
N PRO A 257 6.90 -11.81 -21.83
CA PRO A 257 5.88 -10.82 -21.55
C PRO A 257 5.50 -10.02 -22.80
N ILE A 258 4.21 -9.75 -23.00
CA ILE A 258 3.69 -9.26 -24.27
C ILE A 258 4.31 -7.90 -24.63
N GLY A 259 4.79 -7.76 -25.87
CA GLY A 259 5.50 -6.58 -26.38
C GLY A 259 7.02 -6.65 -26.23
N THR A 260 7.54 -7.54 -25.37
CA THR A 260 8.97 -7.87 -25.29
C THR A 260 9.36 -8.89 -26.37
N ARG A 261 10.68 -9.07 -26.56
CA ARG A 261 11.30 -10.25 -27.16
C ARG A 261 12.37 -10.78 -26.20
N LYS A 262 12.39 -12.09 -25.95
CA LYS A 262 13.41 -12.78 -25.13
C LYS A 262 14.62 -13.17 -25.99
N VAL A 263 15.80 -13.18 -25.38
CA VAL A 263 17.03 -13.76 -25.93
C VAL A 263 17.61 -14.69 -24.86
N GLY A 264 17.69 -15.98 -25.18
CA GLY A 264 18.07 -17.06 -24.26
C GLY A 264 16.95 -18.09 -24.11
N THR A 265 17.31 -19.36 -24.32
CA THR A 265 16.42 -20.54 -24.32
C THR A 265 16.99 -21.71 -23.50
N GLN A 266 18.04 -21.47 -22.72
CA GLN A 266 18.63 -22.43 -21.78
C GLN A 266 18.37 -21.92 -20.36
N TYR A 267 17.84 -22.79 -19.50
CA TYR A 267 17.31 -22.44 -18.17
C TYR A 267 18.00 -23.24 -17.04
N ARG A 268 19.30 -23.50 -17.18
CA ARG A 268 20.13 -24.15 -16.14
C ARG A 268 20.63 -23.10 -15.15
N LEU A 269 21.18 -23.55 -14.02
CA LEU A 269 21.86 -22.70 -13.05
C LEU A 269 22.92 -21.78 -13.71
N GLU A 270 22.92 -20.49 -13.34
CA GLU A 270 23.71 -19.38 -13.91
C GLU A 270 23.38 -19.00 -15.38
N ASP A 271 22.53 -19.74 -16.12
CA ASP A 271 22.08 -19.28 -17.44
C ASP A 271 21.30 -17.96 -17.31
N SER A 272 21.40 -17.10 -18.35
CA SER A 272 20.87 -15.75 -18.30
C SER A 272 20.08 -15.39 -19.56
N VAL A 273 18.85 -14.90 -19.37
CA VAL A 273 17.98 -14.38 -20.43
C VAL A 273 18.03 -12.85 -20.47
N THR A 274 17.86 -12.27 -21.66
CA THR A 274 17.82 -10.81 -21.86
C THR A 274 16.61 -10.41 -22.68
N TYR A 275 15.90 -9.37 -22.24
CA TYR A 275 14.65 -8.89 -22.83
C TYR A 275 14.83 -7.53 -23.50
N TYR A 276 14.04 -7.29 -24.55
CA TYR A 276 14.03 -6.04 -25.31
C TYR A 276 12.60 -5.65 -25.65
N CYS A 277 12.25 -4.37 -25.49
CA CYS A 277 10.97 -3.83 -25.93
C CYS A 277 11.00 -3.40 -27.41
N SER A 278 9.80 -3.31 -27.99
CA SER A 278 9.61 -2.71 -29.31
C SER A 278 9.95 -1.22 -29.32
N ARG A 279 10.43 -0.69 -30.47
CA ARG A 279 10.74 0.74 -30.63
C ARG A 279 9.55 1.63 -30.23
N GLY A 280 9.82 2.72 -29.53
CA GLY A 280 8.82 3.59 -28.93
C GLY A 280 8.37 3.21 -27.50
N LEU A 281 8.55 1.95 -27.07
CA LEU A 281 8.16 1.50 -25.72
C LEU A 281 9.39 1.38 -24.80
N THR A 282 9.21 1.72 -23.53
CA THR A 282 10.24 1.62 -22.47
C THR A 282 10.10 0.30 -21.71
N LEU A 283 11.23 -0.33 -21.35
CA LEU A 283 11.24 -1.53 -20.50
C LEU A 283 11.15 -1.14 -19.02
N ARG A 284 10.10 -1.63 -18.36
CA ARG A 284 9.91 -1.68 -16.90
C ARG A 284 10.35 -3.06 -16.41
N GLY A 285 10.84 -3.17 -15.17
CA GLY A 285 11.38 -4.41 -14.60
C GLY A 285 12.83 -4.69 -15.03
N SER A 286 13.24 -5.96 -15.01
CA SER A 286 14.64 -6.35 -15.30
C SER A 286 14.90 -6.67 -16.77
N GLN A 287 15.80 -5.94 -17.41
CA GLN A 287 16.25 -6.22 -18.78
C GLN A 287 17.00 -7.57 -18.88
N ARG A 288 17.73 -7.98 -17.83
CA ARG A 288 18.41 -9.28 -17.74
C ARG A 288 17.94 -10.01 -16.49
N ARG A 289 17.68 -11.30 -16.62
CA ARG A 289 17.40 -12.22 -15.50
C ARG A 289 18.34 -13.42 -15.58
N THR A 290 18.78 -13.93 -14.44
CA THR A 290 19.74 -15.05 -14.33
C THR A 290 19.17 -16.12 -13.41
N CYS A 291 19.29 -17.39 -13.80
CA CYS A 291 18.81 -18.52 -13.01
C CYS A 291 19.71 -18.75 -11.79
N GLN A 292 19.12 -18.75 -10.59
CA GLN A 292 19.83 -18.77 -9.30
C GLN A 292 19.80 -20.15 -8.66
N GLU A 293 20.68 -20.39 -7.68
CA GLU A 293 20.83 -21.67 -6.96
C GLU A 293 19.52 -22.17 -6.30
N GLY A 294 18.61 -21.25 -5.96
CA GLY A 294 17.27 -21.59 -5.44
C GLY A 294 16.20 -21.98 -6.48
N GLY A 295 16.56 -22.15 -7.77
CA GLY A 295 15.61 -22.46 -8.85
C GLY A 295 14.74 -21.28 -9.30
N SER A 296 15.04 -20.07 -8.82
CA SER A 296 14.35 -18.81 -9.14
C SER A 296 15.15 -17.96 -10.14
N TRP A 297 14.47 -17.01 -10.78
CA TRP A 297 15.09 -16.04 -11.68
C TRP A 297 15.37 -14.71 -10.98
N SER A 298 16.61 -14.22 -11.05
CA SER A 298 16.98 -12.92 -10.50
C SER A 298 16.21 -11.77 -11.16
N GLY A 299 16.03 -10.67 -10.43
CA GLY A 299 15.25 -9.53 -10.92
C GLY A 299 13.75 -9.76 -10.92
N THR A 300 12.98 -8.79 -11.43
CA THR A 300 11.52 -8.90 -11.63
C THR A 300 11.17 -9.14 -13.10
N GLU A 301 9.95 -9.60 -13.40
CA GLU A 301 9.46 -9.80 -14.77
C GLU A 301 9.42 -8.46 -15.54
N PRO A 302 9.95 -8.39 -16.77
CA PRO A 302 9.93 -7.16 -17.55
C PRO A 302 8.57 -6.93 -18.23
N SER A 303 8.18 -5.67 -18.38
CA SER A 303 7.02 -5.27 -19.20
C SER A 303 7.36 -4.07 -20.08
N CYS A 304 6.69 -3.96 -21.23
CA CYS A 304 6.86 -2.82 -22.13
C CYS A 304 5.76 -1.79 -21.90
N GLN A 305 6.15 -0.58 -21.52
CA GLN A 305 5.24 0.54 -21.24
C GLN A 305 5.35 1.59 -22.35
N ASP A 306 4.22 2.07 -22.85
CA ASP A 306 4.10 3.23 -23.75
C ASP A 306 3.83 4.51 -22.93
N SER A 307 3.82 5.68 -23.55
CA SER A 307 3.68 6.97 -22.86
C SER A 307 2.34 7.13 -22.14
N PHE A 308 1.28 6.55 -22.70
CA PHE A 308 -0.09 6.62 -22.18
C PHE A 308 -0.45 5.51 -21.18
N MET A 309 0.40 4.50 -20.97
CA MET A 309 0.09 3.41 -20.03
C MET A 309 0.26 3.86 -18.58
N TYR A 310 -0.63 3.38 -17.70
CA TYR A 310 -0.62 3.66 -16.27
C TYR A 310 -1.07 2.41 -15.48
N ASP A 311 -0.66 2.33 -14.22
CA ASP A 311 -1.21 1.40 -13.24
C ASP A 311 -2.55 1.93 -12.71
N THR A 312 -3.52 1.05 -12.44
CA THR A 312 -4.72 1.42 -11.69
C THR A 312 -4.44 1.52 -10.18
N PRO A 313 -5.28 2.22 -9.39
CA PRO A 313 -5.14 2.26 -7.94
C PRO A 313 -5.04 0.88 -7.28
N ALA A 314 -5.83 -0.09 -7.75
CA ALA A 314 -5.84 -1.45 -7.23
C ALA A 314 -4.53 -2.21 -7.54
N GLU A 315 -4.05 -2.14 -8.78
CA GLU A 315 -2.77 -2.74 -9.20
C GLU A 315 -1.59 -2.24 -8.34
N VAL A 316 -1.56 -0.95 -8.03
CA VAL A 316 -0.51 -0.36 -7.18
C VAL A 316 -0.70 -0.79 -5.72
N ALA A 317 -1.92 -0.69 -5.19
CA ALA A 317 -2.22 -1.00 -3.79
C ALA A 317 -1.91 -2.46 -3.43
N GLU A 318 -2.37 -3.41 -4.26
CA GLU A 318 -2.13 -4.84 -4.07
C GLU A 318 -0.63 -5.18 -4.15
N ALA A 319 0.05 -4.73 -5.21
CA ALA A 319 1.44 -5.09 -5.45
C ALA A 319 2.40 -4.44 -4.43
N PHE A 320 2.17 -3.16 -4.08
CA PHE A 320 2.97 -2.48 -3.07
C PHE A 320 2.79 -3.11 -1.68
N LEU A 321 1.54 -3.42 -1.29
CA LEU A 321 1.28 -4.07 -0.01
C LEU A 321 1.82 -5.49 0.04
N SER A 322 1.70 -6.30 -1.01
CA SER A 322 2.14 -7.69 -0.94
C SER A 322 3.66 -7.76 -0.69
N SER A 323 4.44 -6.95 -1.42
CA SER A 323 5.88 -6.76 -1.23
C SER A 323 6.22 -6.18 0.17
N LEU A 324 5.57 -5.10 0.59
CA LEU A 324 5.86 -4.45 1.87
C LEU A 324 5.46 -5.32 3.08
N THR A 325 4.33 -6.05 3.00
CA THR A 325 3.90 -6.95 4.08
C THR A 325 4.76 -8.19 4.18
N GLU A 326 5.33 -8.69 3.08
CA GLU A 326 6.35 -9.76 3.12
C GLU A 326 7.67 -9.25 3.75
N THR A 327 8.05 -8.00 3.47
CA THR A 327 9.19 -7.32 4.11
C THR A 327 8.96 -7.05 5.61
N ILE A 328 7.70 -6.88 6.05
CA ILE A 328 7.31 -6.76 7.46
C ILE A 328 7.23 -8.13 8.15
N GLU A 329 6.51 -9.10 7.57
CA GLU A 329 6.38 -10.48 8.09
C GLU A 329 7.76 -11.16 8.23
N GLY A 330 8.71 -10.86 7.33
CA GLY A 330 10.08 -11.33 7.41
C GLY A 330 10.95 -10.69 8.52
N VAL A 331 10.43 -9.79 9.34
CA VAL A 331 11.12 -9.35 10.58
C VAL A 331 10.95 -10.38 11.70
N ASP A 332 9.93 -11.23 11.63
CA ASP A 332 9.50 -12.13 12.71
C ASP A 332 10.29 -13.48 12.72
N ALA A 333 11.23 -13.68 11.78
CA ALA A 333 11.68 -15.00 11.35
C ALA A 333 13.17 -15.33 11.63
N GLU A 334 13.62 -15.27 12.88
CA GLU A 334 14.83 -16.01 13.31
C GLU A 334 14.49 -17.47 13.66
N ASP A 335 14.10 -18.29 12.68
CA ASP A 335 14.26 -19.77 12.77
C ASP A 335 14.10 -20.53 11.42
N GLY A 336 14.95 -20.22 10.44
CA GLY A 336 15.39 -21.16 9.38
C GLY A 336 14.36 -21.83 8.45
N HIS A 337 13.09 -21.44 8.45
CA HIS A 337 12.04 -22.14 7.72
C HIS A 337 11.93 -21.79 6.23
N ILE A 338 11.62 -22.80 5.43
CA ILE A 338 11.45 -22.71 3.97
C ILE A 338 10.10 -22.00 3.67
N PRO A 339 10.07 -20.96 2.81
CA PRO A 339 8.81 -20.35 2.37
C PRO A 339 7.98 -21.35 1.56
N GLY A 340 6.77 -21.69 2.05
CA GLY A 340 5.89 -22.62 1.32
C GLY A 340 4.55 -22.93 1.99
N ASP A 341 4.49 -23.07 3.32
CA ASP A 341 3.27 -23.52 4.00
C ASP A 341 2.31 -22.35 4.33
N GLN A 342 1.00 -22.54 4.08
CA GLN A 342 -0.02 -21.49 4.19
C GLN A 342 -0.60 -21.36 5.61
N GLN A 343 0.24 -21.41 6.63
CA GLN A 343 -0.22 -21.27 8.02
C GLN A 343 -0.40 -19.80 8.41
N LYS A 344 -1.67 -19.42 8.62
CA LYS A 344 -2.20 -18.25 9.35
C LYS A 344 -1.17 -17.20 9.79
N ARG A 345 -0.77 -16.35 8.86
CA ARG A 345 0.14 -15.21 9.07
C ARG A 345 -0.45 -14.26 10.13
N LYS A 346 0.24 -14.13 11.26
CA LYS A 346 -0.02 -13.12 12.29
C LYS A 346 1.25 -12.26 12.36
N ILE A 347 1.18 -11.01 11.89
CA ILE A 347 2.28 -10.05 12.02
C ILE A 347 2.54 -9.84 13.52
N VAL A 348 3.71 -10.25 14.01
CA VAL A 348 4.16 -10.07 15.39
C VAL A 348 5.65 -9.77 15.35
N LEU A 349 5.97 -8.49 15.07
CA LEU A 349 7.35 -8.00 15.08
C LEU A 349 8.12 -8.55 16.27
N ASP A 350 9.19 -9.29 15.98
CA ASP A 350 10.20 -9.64 16.97
C ASP A 350 10.68 -8.35 17.67
N PRO A 351 10.61 -8.26 19.01
CA PRO A 351 11.19 -7.15 19.77
C PRO A 351 12.67 -6.84 19.48
N SER A 352 13.43 -7.74 18.85
CA SER A 352 14.82 -7.49 18.42
C SER A 352 14.96 -6.87 17.01
N GLY A 353 13.94 -7.00 16.15
CA GLY A 353 13.95 -6.53 14.77
C GLY A 353 13.66 -5.03 14.64
N SER A 354 14.34 -4.35 13.73
CA SER A 354 14.16 -2.89 13.53
C SER A 354 14.01 -2.52 12.05
N MET A 355 13.15 -1.53 11.78
CA MET A 355 12.83 -1.09 10.42
C MET A 355 12.93 0.44 10.32
N ASN A 356 13.59 0.91 9.26
CA ASN A 356 13.69 2.33 8.91
C ASN A 356 12.95 2.60 7.59
N ILE A 357 12.10 3.62 7.56
CA ILE A 357 11.35 4.05 6.36
C ILE A 357 11.80 5.46 5.97
N TYR A 358 12.27 5.65 4.74
CA TYR A 358 12.80 6.92 4.24
C TYR A 358 11.86 7.49 3.18
N LEU A 359 11.09 8.51 3.56
CA LEU A 359 10.14 9.19 2.70
C LEU A 359 10.86 10.33 1.97
N VAL A 360 10.95 10.25 0.64
CA VAL A 360 11.68 11.19 -0.21
C VAL A 360 10.72 11.80 -1.24
N LEU A 361 10.39 13.07 -1.06
CA LEU A 361 9.39 13.78 -1.86
C LEU A 361 10.05 14.85 -2.73
N ASP A 362 9.87 14.73 -4.05
CA ASP A 362 10.34 15.71 -5.03
C ASP A 362 9.46 16.97 -4.98
N GLY A 363 10.09 18.13 -4.73
CA GLY A 363 9.50 19.45 -4.68
C GLY A 363 9.98 20.37 -5.81
N SER A 364 10.52 19.80 -6.89
CA SER A 364 10.99 20.56 -8.05
C SER A 364 9.85 21.07 -8.94
N ASP A 365 10.14 22.05 -9.80
CA ASP A 365 9.09 22.83 -10.48
C ASP A 365 8.30 22.04 -11.54
N SER A 366 8.83 20.89 -11.98
CA SER A 366 8.17 19.98 -12.90
C SER A 366 7.02 19.20 -12.24
N ILE A 367 7.12 18.91 -10.93
CA ILE A 367 6.07 18.25 -10.14
C ILE A 367 4.82 19.12 -10.06
N GLY A 368 4.97 20.36 -9.57
CA GLY A 368 3.88 21.32 -9.37
C GLY A 368 3.03 21.08 -8.11
N ALA A 369 2.50 22.18 -7.54
CA ALA A 369 1.87 22.21 -6.21
C ALA A 369 0.72 21.21 -5.98
N ARG A 370 -0.16 20.96 -6.98
CA ARG A 370 -1.24 19.96 -6.85
C ARG A 370 -0.67 18.55 -6.66
N ASN A 371 0.28 18.15 -7.51
CA ASN A 371 0.88 16.82 -7.47
C ASN A 371 1.71 16.63 -6.21
N PHE A 372 2.44 17.67 -5.78
CA PHE A 372 3.14 17.69 -4.50
C PHE A 372 2.20 17.52 -3.30
N THR A 373 1.03 18.16 -3.33
CA THR A 373 0.05 18.08 -2.22
C THR A 373 -0.61 16.70 -2.16
N GLY A 374 -1.06 16.14 -3.29
CA GLY A 374 -1.61 14.78 -3.32
C GLY A 374 -0.57 13.71 -2.94
N ALA A 375 0.68 13.88 -3.36
CA ALA A 375 1.80 13.05 -2.91
C ALA A 375 2.06 13.16 -1.40
N LYS A 376 1.88 14.35 -0.81
CA LYS A 376 1.97 14.56 0.64
C LYS A 376 0.82 13.88 1.40
N ASN A 377 -0.41 13.94 0.88
CA ASN A 377 -1.58 13.26 1.45
C ASN A 377 -1.40 11.74 1.42
N CYS A 378 -1.05 11.18 0.26
CA CYS A 378 -0.65 9.77 0.09
C CYS A 378 0.37 9.29 1.14
N LEU A 379 1.41 10.09 1.42
CA LEU A 379 2.42 9.74 2.43
C LEU A 379 1.87 9.75 3.86
N LYS A 380 0.82 10.53 4.16
CA LYS A 380 0.11 10.53 5.44
C LYS A 380 -0.72 9.26 5.60
N ASP A 381 -1.52 8.92 4.59
CA ASP A 381 -2.32 7.69 4.55
C ASP A 381 -1.42 6.44 4.66
N PHE A 382 -0.22 6.49 4.06
CA PHE A 382 0.81 5.47 4.21
C PHE A 382 1.27 5.30 5.66
N ILE A 383 1.66 6.39 6.33
CA ILE A 383 2.11 6.36 7.74
C ILE A 383 1.00 5.81 8.64
N GLU A 384 -0.25 6.22 8.42
CA GLU A 384 -1.41 5.73 9.17
C GLU A 384 -1.67 4.24 8.91
N LYS A 385 -1.62 3.77 7.65
CA LYS A 385 -1.77 2.35 7.31
C LYS A 385 -0.65 1.50 7.91
N VAL A 386 0.61 1.95 7.85
CA VAL A 386 1.74 1.27 8.48
C VAL A 386 1.54 1.18 10.00
N ALA A 387 1.23 2.29 10.66
CA ALA A 387 0.92 2.30 12.10
C ALA A 387 -0.30 1.42 12.46
N SER A 388 -1.26 1.23 11.53
CA SER A 388 -2.45 0.38 11.74
C SER A 388 -2.13 -1.11 11.89
N TYR A 389 -0.96 -1.58 11.44
CA TYR A 389 -0.46 -2.94 11.68
C TYR A 389 0.19 -3.12 13.06
N GLY A 390 0.26 -2.06 13.89
CA GLY A 390 0.92 -2.08 15.20
C GLY A 390 2.45 -1.93 15.15
N VAL A 391 3.03 -1.81 13.95
CA VAL A 391 4.47 -1.64 13.75
C VAL A 391 4.92 -0.20 14.06
N LYS A 392 6.14 -0.05 14.61
CA LYS A 392 6.72 1.26 14.96
C LYS A 392 8.09 1.49 14.29
N PRO A 393 8.15 1.56 12.95
CA PRO A 393 9.38 1.85 12.21
C PRO A 393 9.85 3.29 12.46
N LYS A 394 11.15 3.55 12.26
CA LYS A 394 11.72 4.90 12.35
C LYS A 394 11.65 5.60 10.99
N TYR A 395 11.00 6.75 10.94
CA TYR A 395 10.87 7.53 9.72
C TYR A 395 12.03 8.52 9.52
N GLY A 396 12.59 8.56 8.32
CA GLY A 396 13.33 9.69 7.77
C GLY A 396 12.44 10.42 6.76
N LEU A 397 12.50 11.75 6.73
CA LEU A 397 11.65 12.58 5.86
C LEU A 397 12.49 13.66 5.20
N VAL A 398 12.53 13.63 3.86
CA VAL A 398 13.32 14.55 3.03
C VAL A 398 12.44 15.09 1.91
N THR A 399 12.40 16.41 1.75
CA THR A 399 11.94 17.04 0.50
C THR A 399 13.13 17.55 -0.28
N TYR A 400 13.08 17.60 -1.61
CA TYR A 400 14.22 18.09 -2.39
C TYR A 400 13.84 18.83 -3.66
N ALA A 401 14.73 19.74 -4.05
CA ALA A 401 14.77 20.33 -5.39
C ALA A 401 16.24 20.42 -5.83
N THR A 402 16.80 21.61 -6.06
CA THR A 402 18.25 21.81 -6.30
C THR A 402 19.10 21.32 -5.12
N ASP A 403 18.58 21.50 -3.90
CA ASP A 403 19.17 21.10 -2.62
C ASP A 403 18.11 20.33 -1.80
N PRO A 404 18.52 19.34 -0.97
CA PRO A 404 17.60 18.61 -0.10
C PRO A 404 17.34 19.34 1.23
N LYS A 405 16.11 19.25 1.74
CA LYS A 405 15.64 19.72 3.04
C LYS A 405 15.25 18.50 3.88
N VAL A 406 16.15 18.09 4.78
CA VAL A 406 15.90 17.00 5.73
C VAL A 406 15.06 17.52 6.89
N LEU A 407 13.87 16.96 7.06
CA LEU A 407 12.88 17.36 8.07
C LEU A 407 12.88 16.42 9.27
N ILE A 408 13.10 15.12 9.03
CA ILE A 408 13.25 14.09 10.07
C ILE A 408 14.45 13.22 9.72
N ARG A 409 15.29 12.92 10.72
CA ARG A 409 16.30 11.86 10.66
C ARG A 409 15.89 10.69 11.53
N VAL A 410 16.16 9.46 11.09
CA VAL A 410 15.89 8.21 11.84
C VAL A 410 16.64 8.11 13.19
N SER A 411 17.62 8.97 13.42
CA SER A 411 18.32 9.13 14.70
C SER A 411 17.55 9.97 15.74
N ASN A 412 16.50 10.69 15.34
CA ASN A 412 15.63 11.43 16.27
C ASN A 412 14.78 10.42 17.08
N PRO A 413 14.74 10.49 18.43
CA PRO A 413 13.89 9.62 19.25
C PRO A 413 12.40 9.64 18.86
N LYS A 414 11.88 10.76 18.34
CA LYS A 414 10.49 10.86 17.84
C LYS A 414 10.28 10.27 16.44
N SER A 415 11.31 9.80 15.75
CA SER A 415 11.15 9.23 14.40
C SER A 415 10.24 8.00 14.34
N ALA A 416 10.00 7.31 15.47
CA ALA A 416 9.06 6.19 15.56
C ALA A 416 7.63 6.57 16.01
N ASP A 417 7.36 7.86 16.21
CA ASP A 417 6.04 8.41 16.55
C ASP A 417 5.32 8.83 15.26
N ALA A 418 4.42 7.98 14.78
CA ALA A 418 3.70 8.16 13.52
C ALA A 418 2.87 9.46 13.48
N ASP A 419 2.33 9.89 14.63
CA ASP A 419 1.51 11.10 14.72
C ASP A 419 2.39 12.36 14.70
N TRP A 420 3.55 12.34 15.37
CA TRP A 420 4.54 13.41 15.26
C TRP A 420 5.19 13.49 13.87
N VAL A 421 5.45 12.36 13.20
CA VAL A 421 5.94 12.32 11.82
C VAL A 421 4.92 12.97 10.88
N THR A 422 3.64 12.62 11.05
CA THR A 422 2.51 13.22 10.32
C THR A 422 2.39 14.72 10.57
N GLU A 423 2.54 15.17 11.82
CA GLU A 423 2.56 16.59 12.20
C GLU A 423 3.71 17.37 11.51
N GLN A 424 4.86 16.72 11.21
CA GLN A 424 5.93 17.38 10.44
C GLN A 424 5.65 17.36 8.94
N LEU A 425 4.99 16.32 8.43
CA LEU A 425 4.56 16.19 7.05
C LEU A 425 3.52 17.26 6.69
N ASP A 426 2.52 17.48 7.56
CA ASP A 426 1.48 18.50 7.34
C ASP A 426 2.07 19.92 7.17
N LYS A 427 3.14 20.26 7.90
CA LYS A 427 3.83 21.56 7.85
C LYS A 427 4.55 21.88 6.54
N ILE A 428 4.74 20.90 5.65
CA ILE A 428 5.48 21.10 4.39
C ILE A 428 4.62 21.87 3.38
N SER A 429 5.20 22.93 2.79
CA SER A 429 4.67 23.63 1.62
C SER A 429 5.47 23.30 0.37
N TYR A 430 4.83 23.32 -0.80
CA TYR A 430 5.52 23.31 -2.09
C TYR A 430 6.43 24.54 -2.28
N ASP A 431 6.03 25.69 -1.74
CA ASP A 431 6.79 26.94 -1.88
C ASP A 431 8.15 26.92 -1.16
N ASP A 432 8.41 25.95 -0.28
CA ASP A 432 9.69 25.73 0.41
C ASP A 432 10.88 25.66 -0.56
N HIS A 433 10.67 25.15 -1.78
CA HIS A 433 11.71 24.94 -2.79
C HIS A 433 11.66 25.96 -3.94
N LYS A 434 10.69 26.87 -3.96
CA LYS A 434 10.36 27.77 -5.09
C LYS A 434 11.54 28.59 -5.62
N LEU A 435 12.43 29.06 -4.75
CA LEU A 435 13.61 29.85 -5.12
C LEU A 435 14.75 29.01 -5.75
N LYS A 436 14.65 27.68 -5.68
CA LYS A 436 15.69 26.71 -6.05
C LYS A 436 15.06 25.42 -6.63
N ALA A 437 14.07 25.58 -7.51
CA ALA A 437 13.18 24.50 -7.95
C ALA A 437 13.76 23.54 -9.03
N GLY A 438 15.09 23.34 -9.08
CA GLY A 438 15.74 22.31 -9.92
C GLY A 438 15.53 20.90 -9.37
N THR A 439 16.09 19.86 -10.00
CA THR A 439 15.78 18.45 -9.65
C THR A 439 17.06 17.64 -9.41
N ASN A 440 17.48 17.53 -8.15
CA ASN A 440 18.75 16.92 -7.72
C ASN A 440 18.54 15.65 -6.88
N THR A 441 17.90 14.63 -7.47
CA THR A 441 17.58 13.34 -6.81
C THR A 441 18.83 12.67 -6.21
N LYS A 442 20.01 12.86 -6.80
CA LYS A 442 21.28 12.34 -6.27
C LYS A 442 21.61 12.88 -4.89
N LYS A 443 21.47 14.20 -4.66
CA LYS A 443 21.65 14.78 -3.31
C LYS A 443 20.60 14.28 -2.31
N ALA A 444 19.36 14.06 -2.75
CA ALA A 444 18.28 13.57 -1.89
C ALA A 444 18.57 12.14 -1.39
N LEU A 445 19.00 11.25 -2.28
CA LEU A 445 19.44 9.90 -1.92
C LEU A 445 20.73 9.91 -1.09
N LEU A 446 21.63 10.88 -1.29
CA LEU A 446 22.82 11.01 -0.45
C LEU A 446 22.47 11.38 1.00
N GLU A 447 21.41 12.16 1.24
CA GLU A 447 20.91 12.36 2.61
C GLU A 447 20.29 11.09 3.22
N VAL A 448 19.71 10.20 2.40
CA VAL A 448 19.28 8.87 2.86
C VAL A 448 20.47 7.99 3.22
N TYR A 449 21.51 7.95 2.38
CA TYR A 449 22.80 7.31 2.68
C TYR A 449 23.40 7.87 4.00
N ASN A 450 23.43 9.19 4.17
CA ASN A 450 23.91 9.85 5.39
C ASN A 450 23.06 9.53 6.64
N MET A 451 21.81 9.09 6.48
CA MET A 451 20.94 8.60 7.57
C MET A 451 21.05 7.09 7.81
N MET A 452 21.71 6.34 6.92
CA MET A 452 22.07 4.93 7.11
C MET A 452 23.50 4.80 7.66
N SER A 453 24.41 5.67 7.24
CA SER A 453 25.83 5.62 7.54
C SER A 453 26.15 5.78 9.02
N TRP A 454 27.14 5.02 9.49
CA TRP A 454 27.72 5.09 10.83
C TRP A 454 29.18 5.57 10.77
N GLY A 455 29.73 5.95 11.93
CA GLY A 455 31.16 6.27 12.05
C GLY A 455 32.03 5.03 11.85
N VAL A 456 33.24 5.21 11.31
CA VAL A 456 34.12 4.14 10.78
C VAL A 456 34.40 2.97 11.75
N ASN A 457 34.30 3.18 13.07
CA ASN A 457 34.47 2.14 14.10
C ASN A 457 33.22 1.89 14.98
N ASN A 458 32.08 2.53 14.70
CA ASN A 458 30.87 2.47 15.53
C ASN A 458 29.72 1.77 14.79
N PHE A 459 29.87 0.48 14.50
CA PHE A 459 28.77 -0.34 13.99
C PHE A 459 27.72 -0.54 15.11
N PRO A 460 26.43 -0.17 14.91
CA PRO A 460 25.37 -0.52 15.86
C PRO A 460 25.17 -2.04 15.88
N ASP A 461 25.04 -2.66 17.06
CA ASP A 461 25.02 -4.13 17.17
C ASP A 461 23.97 -4.83 16.27
N ASN A 462 22.82 -4.17 16.04
CA ASN A 462 21.72 -4.68 15.22
C ASN A 462 21.70 -4.13 13.77
N TRP A 463 22.79 -3.55 13.25
CA TRP A 463 22.82 -2.96 11.89
C TRP A 463 22.46 -3.99 10.81
N ASN A 464 22.96 -5.22 10.95
CA ASN A 464 22.74 -6.32 10.02
C ASN A 464 21.31 -6.91 10.09
N ARG A 465 20.58 -6.64 11.18
CA ARG A 465 19.16 -7.00 11.39
C ARG A 465 18.18 -5.91 10.94
N THR A 466 18.67 -4.70 10.65
CA THR A 466 17.79 -3.57 10.31
C THR A 466 17.34 -3.63 8.85
N ARG A 467 16.02 -3.61 8.61
CA ARG A 467 15.44 -3.50 7.26
C ARG A 467 15.24 -2.03 6.87
N HIS A 468 15.55 -1.68 5.63
CA HIS A 468 15.48 -0.32 5.11
C HIS A 468 14.50 -0.23 3.94
N VAL A 469 13.54 0.69 4.02
CA VAL A 469 12.55 0.94 2.97
C VAL A 469 12.66 2.39 2.51
N ILE A 470 12.99 2.62 1.24
CA ILE A 470 12.97 3.95 0.62
C ILE A 470 11.68 4.08 -0.19
N VAL A 471 10.94 5.19 0.02
CA VAL A 471 9.73 5.53 -0.74
C VAL A 471 9.96 6.88 -1.41
N LEU A 472 10.19 6.86 -2.72
CA LEU A 472 10.55 8.02 -3.54
C LEU A 472 9.39 8.43 -4.44
N LEU A 473 8.93 9.68 -4.32
CA LEU A 473 7.86 10.27 -5.14
C LEU A 473 8.49 11.36 -6.04
N THR A 474 8.53 11.12 -7.35
CA THR A 474 9.23 11.98 -8.34
C THR A 474 8.72 11.72 -9.77
N ASP A 475 8.94 12.65 -10.70
CA ASP A 475 8.75 12.41 -12.14
C ASP A 475 9.96 11.72 -12.80
N GLY A 476 11.10 11.62 -12.09
CA GLY A 476 12.35 11.07 -12.58
C GLY A 476 13.15 12.00 -13.50
N LEU A 477 12.74 13.26 -13.71
CA LEU A 477 13.38 14.25 -14.59
C LEU A 477 14.57 14.97 -13.92
N HIS A 478 15.43 14.20 -13.26
CA HIS A 478 16.63 14.72 -12.62
C HIS A 478 17.53 15.48 -13.63
N ASN A 479 17.93 16.69 -13.24
CA ASN A 479 18.67 17.63 -14.10
C ASN A 479 19.92 18.21 -13.40
N MET A 480 20.17 17.83 -12.14
CA MET A 480 21.34 18.20 -11.36
C MET A 480 21.95 16.98 -10.64
N GLY A 481 23.23 17.07 -10.29
CA GLY A 481 23.97 16.02 -9.57
C GLY A 481 24.49 14.86 -10.45
N GLY A 482 23.92 14.65 -11.63
CA GLY A 482 24.20 13.49 -12.48
C GLY A 482 23.41 12.26 -12.03
N ASP A 483 23.85 11.08 -12.47
CA ASP A 483 23.11 9.82 -12.26
C ASP A 483 22.88 9.53 -10.75
N PRO A 484 21.61 9.42 -10.30
CA PRO A 484 21.28 9.05 -8.92
C PRO A 484 21.47 7.56 -8.60
N VAL A 485 21.54 6.67 -9.61
CA VAL A 485 21.68 5.21 -9.41
C VAL A 485 23.01 4.86 -8.73
N THR A 486 24.06 5.68 -8.89
CA THR A 486 25.33 5.45 -8.17
C THR A 486 25.13 5.40 -6.66
N VAL A 487 24.24 6.23 -6.10
CA VAL A 487 23.98 6.28 -4.66
C VAL A 487 23.21 5.04 -4.19
N ILE A 488 22.45 4.39 -5.07
CA ILE A 488 21.82 3.09 -4.78
C ILE A 488 22.89 1.99 -4.69
N HIS A 489 23.95 2.05 -5.50
CA HIS A 489 25.11 1.17 -5.32
C HIS A 489 25.85 1.47 -4.01
N ASP A 490 26.11 2.74 -3.68
CA ASP A 490 26.75 3.15 -2.43
C ASP A 490 25.97 2.66 -1.19
N ILE A 491 24.63 2.77 -1.20
CA ILE A 491 23.73 2.26 -0.14
C ILE A 491 23.80 0.73 -0.03
N ARG A 492 23.76 0.00 -1.16
CA ARG A 492 23.85 -1.47 -1.15
C ARG A 492 25.20 -1.96 -0.63
N ASP A 493 26.27 -1.26 -0.97
CA ASP A 493 27.62 -1.55 -0.49
C ASP A 493 27.77 -1.30 1.02
N LEU A 494 27.18 -0.21 1.54
CA LEU A 494 27.11 0.09 2.99
C LEU A 494 26.35 -1.01 3.76
N LEU A 495 25.22 -1.48 3.23
CA LEU A 495 24.39 -2.52 3.85
C LEU A 495 24.86 -3.96 3.56
N ASN A 496 25.98 -4.11 2.83
CA ASN A 496 26.60 -5.37 2.42
C ASN A 496 25.67 -6.29 1.59
N ILE A 497 24.86 -5.70 0.71
CA ILE A 497 23.84 -6.38 -0.12
C ILE A 497 24.43 -6.78 -1.48
N GLY A 498 24.11 -7.99 -1.95
CA GLY A 498 24.59 -8.57 -3.20
C GLY A 498 26.06 -9.02 -3.20
N ARG A 499 26.82 -8.72 -2.14
CA ARG A 499 28.27 -9.00 -2.05
C ARG A 499 28.62 -10.47 -1.74
N ASN A 500 27.71 -11.24 -1.14
CA ASN A 500 27.92 -12.65 -0.82
C ASN A 500 26.84 -13.52 -1.48
N ARG A 501 27.23 -14.41 -2.40
CA ARG A 501 26.31 -15.35 -3.08
C ARG A 501 25.52 -16.24 -2.11
N LYS A 502 26.11 -16.62 -0.96
CA LYS A 502 25.47 -17.46 0.06
C LYS A 502 24.55 -16.69 1.03
N ASN A 503 24.63 -15.36 1.05
CA ASN A 503 23.71 -14.51 1.80
C ASN A 503 23.58 -13.17 1.06
N PRO A 504 22.70 -13.09 0.06
CA PRO A 504 22.58 -11.90 -0.79
C PRO A 504 22.04 -10.66 -0.06
N ARG A 505 21.32 -10.83 1.06
CA ARG A 505 20.72 -9.74 1.88
C ARG A 505 19.77 -8.78 1.12
N GLU A 506 19.20 -9.20 -0.01
CA GLU A 506 18.28 -8.35 -0.80
C GLU A 506 17.04 -7.92 -0.01
N ASP A 507 16.61 -8.72 0.98
CA ASP A 507 15.43 -8.48 1.81
C ASP A 507 15.60 -7.35 2.83
N TYR A 508 16.83 -6.82 2.98
CA TYR A 508 17.15 -5.71 3.87
C TYR A 508 17.04 -4.32 3.20
N LEU A 509 16.79 -4.25 1.89
CA LEU A 509 16.60 -2.98 1.17
C LEU A 509 15.51 -3.05 0.10
N ASP A 510 14.45 -2.28 0.32
CA ASP A 510 13.40 -2.04 -0.67
C ASP A 510 13.38 -0.57 -1.10
N ILE A 511 13.30 -0.33 -2.41
CA ILE A 511 13.29 1.01 -3.00
C ILE A 511 12.07 1.12 -3.90
N TYR A 512 11.01 1.71 -3.37
CA TYR A 512 9.77 1.97 -4.08
C TYR A 512 9.81 3.35 -4.74
N VAL A 513 9.44 3.44 -6.01
CA VAL A 513 9.46 4.70 -6.78
C VAL A 513 8.11 4.94 -7.45
N PHE A 514 7.42 5.98 -7.01
CA PHE A 514 6.12 6.41 -7.53
C PHE A 514 6.33 7.58 -8.49
N GLY A 515 5.94 7.37 -9.74
CA GLY A 515 5.90 8.38 -10.80
C GLY A 515 4.84 9.42 -10.51
N VAL A 516 5.25 10.57 -9.97
CA VAL A 516 4.38 11.69 -9.62
C VAL A 516 4.74 12.89 -10.49
N GLY A 517 3.77 13.45 -11.20
CA GLY A 517 3.95 14.65 -12.01
C GLY A 517 3.39 14.53 -13.42
N PRO A 518 3.39 15.64 -14.20
CA PRO A 518 2.77 15.71 -15.52
C PRO A 518 3.50 14.94 -16.63
N LEU A 519 4.79 14.62 -16.44
CA LEU A 519 5.66 14.02 -17.47
C LEU A 519 6.67 13.04 -16.84
N VAL A 520 6.20 11.85 -16.44
CA VAL A 520 7.04 10.84 -15.77
C VAL A 520 8.01 10.14 -16.75
N ASN A 521 9.31 10.20 -16.46
CA ASN A 521 10.33 9.41 -17.16
C ASN A 521 10.43 7.99 -16.59
N GLN A 522 9.73 7.06 -17.25
CA GLN A 522 9.64 5.64 -16.87
C GLN A 522 10.99 4.90 -16.85
N GLU A 523 11.97 5.31 -17.66
CA GLU A 523 13.31 4.70 -17.69
C GLU A 523 14.07 5.03 -16.40
N ASN A 524 14.07 6.31 -16.01
CA ASN A 524 14.77 6.79 -14.81
C ASN A 524 14.16 6.24 -13.51
N ILE A 525 12.82 6.19 -13.38
CA ILE A 525 12.20 5.61 -12.18
C ILE A 525 12.38 4.08 -12.11
N ASN A 526 12.37 3.38 -13.25
CA ASN A 526 12.67 1.94 -13.29
C ASN A 526 14.15 1.65 -13.00
N ALA A 527 15.07 2.56 -13.32
CA ALA A 527 16.49 2.40 -12.97
C ALA A 527 16.70 2.40 -11.45
N LEU A 528 16.02 3.31 -10.73
CA LEU A 528 16.14 3.48 -9.28
C LEU A 528 15.44 2.42 -8.43
N ALA A 529 14.30 1.90 -8.88
CA ALA A 529 13.49 0.97 -8.09
C ALA A 529 14.14 -0.41 -7.88
N SER A 530 13.81 -1.06 -6.77
CA SER A 530 14.17 -2.46 -6.49
C SER A 530 13.61 -3.43 -7.56
N LYS A 531 14.25 -4.60 -7.68
CA LYS A 531 13.94 -5.61 -8.71
C LYS A 531 14.05 -7.00 -8.10
N LYS A 532 13.01 -7.44 -7.38
CA LYS A 532 12.89 -8.78 -6.78
C LYS A 532 11.90 -9.64 -7.56
N ASP A 533 11.99 -10.97 -7.48
CA ASP A 533 11.10 -11.86 -8.24
C ASP A 533 9.64 -11.73 -7.78
N LYS A 534 8.69 -11.69 -8.72
CA LYS A 534 7.23 -11.51 -8.50
C LYS A 534 6.80 -10.21 -7.80
N GLU A 535 7.73 -9.34 -7.40
CA GLU A 535 7.44 -8.05 -6.78
C GLU A 535 7.49 -6.88 -7.78
N GLN A 536 6.80 -5.80 -7.45
CA GLN A 536 6.75 -4.56 -8.23
C GLN A 536 7.08 -3.36 -7.33
N HIS A 537 8.18 -2.68 -7.63
CA HIS A 537 8.66 -1.54 -6.84
C HIS A 537 8.58 -0.18 -7.56
N VAL A 538 8.23 -0.17 -8.85
CA VAL A 538 8.05 1.07 -9.63
C VAL A 538 6.60 1.18 -10.06
N PHE A 539 6.00 2.37 -9.91
CA PHE A 539 4.59 2.63 -10.21
C PHE A 539 4.42 3.96 -10.96
N LYS A 540 3.41 4.06 -11.83
CA LYS A 540 3.02 5.27 -12.55
C LYS A 540 1.49 5.28 -12.69
N LEU A 541 0.83 6.08 -11.88
CA LEU A 541 -0.61 6.32 -11.97
C LEU A 541 -0.94 7.28 -13.12
N LYS A 542 -2.24 7.41 -13.42
CA LYS A 542 -2.77 8.31 -14.44
C LYS A 542 -2.70 9.79 -14.02
N ASP A 543 -3.24 10.09 -12.86
CA ASP A 543 -3.34 11.44 -12.26
C ASP A 543 -3.11 11.34 -10.74
N VAL A 544 -2.67 12.40 -10.06
CA VAL A 544 -2.33 12.34 -8.61
C VAL A 544 -3.53 12.00 -7.71
N ASP A 545 -4.76 12.36 -8.09
CA ASP A 545 -5.96 12.04 -7.31
C ASP A 545 -6.12 10.52 -7.10
N ASN A 546 -5.70 9.73 -8.10
CA ASN A 546 -5.67 8.27 -8.06
C ASN A 546 -4.65 7.73 -7.02
N LEU A 547 -3.68 8.55 -6.57
CA LEU A 547 -2.69 8.17 -5.57
C LEU A 547 -3.29 8.20 -4.16
N GLU A 548 -4.25 9.10 -3.89
CA GLU A 548 -5.04 9.00 -2.66
C GLU A 548 -5.89 7.72 -2.70
N ASP A 549 -6.56 7.43 -3.82
CA ASP A 549 -7.32 6.19 -4.01
C ASP A 549 -6.43 4.92 -3.90
N VAL A 550 -5.13 4.95 -4.26
CA VAL A 550 -4.20 3.84 -3.96
C VAL A 550 -4.15 3.59 -2.47
N PHE A 551 -3.88 4.60 -1.65
CA PHE A 551 -3.61 4.37 -0.23
C PHE A 551 -4.92 4.12 0.57
N PHE A 552 -6.06 4.60 0.06
CA PHE A 552 -7.38 4.10 0.48
C PHE A 552 -7.63 2.63 0.10
N GLN A 553 -7.22 2.19 -1.10
CA GLN A 553 -7.36 0.78 -1.50
C GLN A 553 -6.32 -0.12 -0.80
N MET A 554 -5.18 0.44 -0.38
CA MET A 554 -4.25 -0.18 0.55
C MET A 554 -4.85 -0.35 1.96
N LEU A 555 -6.05 0.15 2.25
CA LEU A 555 -6.76 -0.30 3.44
C LEU A 555 -7.13 -1.78 3.34
N ASP A 556 -7.14 -2.42 2.14
CA ASP A 556 -7.67 -3.77 1.90
C ASP A 556 -7.31 -4.79 2.98
N GLU A 557 -8.34 -5.58 3.26
CA GLU A 557 -8.63 -6.03 4.60
C GLU A 557 -8.47 -7.53 4.72
N SER A 558 -8.21 -8.24 3.62
CA SER A 558 -8.00 -9.71 3.56
C SER A 558 -7.09 -10.25 4.68
N ARG A 559 -5.91 -9.65 4.91
CA ARG A 559 -5.01 -9.99 6.02
C ARG A 559 -5.40 -9.36 7.38
N SER A 560 -6.30 -8.38 7.40
CA SER A 560 -6.75 -7.65 8.60
C SER A 560 -8.20 -7.95 9.04
N LEU A 561 -8.90 -8.90 8.39
CA LEU A 561 -10.32 -9.19 8.65
C LEU A 561 -10.62 -9.52 10.12
N GLY A 562 -9.69 -10.19 10.80
CA GLY A 562 -9.76 -10.52 12.22
C GLY A 562 -9.35 -9.40 13.17
N LEU A 563 -8.77 -8.29 12.68
CA LEU A 563 -8.54 -7.11 13.51
C LEU A 563 -9.86 -6.39 13.76
N CYS A 564 -10.08 -5.99 15.01
CA CYS A 564 -11.32 -5.38 15.43
C CYS A 564 -11.45 -3.91 14.97
N GLY A 565 -12.71 -3.44 14.89
CA GLY A 565 -13.06 -2.02 14.82
C GLY A 565 -12.71 -1.30 13.52
N MET A 566 -12.30 -2.03 12.47
CA MET A 566 -11.98 -1.47 11.15
C MET A 566 -13.23 -1.23 10.30
N VAL A 567 -13.12 -0.32 9.32
CA VAL A 567 -14.22 0.10 8.44
C VAL A 567 -13.72 0.36 7.02
N TRP A 568 -14.49 -0.04 6.01
CA TRP A 568 -14.29 0.39 4.63
C TRP A 568 -15.15 1.63 4.32
N GLU A 569 -14.55 2.83 4.36
CA GLU A 569 -15.26 4.10 4.17
C GLU A 569 -15.37 4.55 2.70
N HIS A 570 -15.10 3.65 1.74
CA HIS A 570 -15.11 3.95 0.31
C HIS A 570 -16.46 4.54 -0.17
N LYS A 571 -16.39 5.36 -1.23
CA LYS A 571 -17.54 6.10 -1.80
C LYS A 571 -18.68 5.13 -2.16
N ASP A 572 -18.34 4.04 -2.85
CA ASP A 572 -19.28 2.97 -3.24
C ASP A 572 -19.62 1.96 -2.12
N GLY A 573 -19.06 2.12 -0.92
CA GLY A 573 -19.30 1.23 0.22
C GLY A 573 -20.75 1.24 0.67
N THR A 574 -21.38 0.06 0.74
CA THR A 574 -22.73 -0.07 1.32
C THR A 574 -22.69 0.17 2.83
N ASP A 575 -23.85 0.45 3.41
CA ASP A 575 -24.13 0.58 4.84
C ASP A 575 -23.35 -0.43 5.73
N TYR A 576 -23.29 -1.70 5.30
CA TYR A 576 -22.65 -2.78 6.04
C TYR A 576 -21.12 -2.84 5.83
N HIS A 577 -20.57 -2.27 4.77
CA HIS A 577 -19.11 -2.02 4.67
C HIS A 577 -18.68 -0.91 5.64
N LYS A 578 -19.57 0.07 5.82
CA LYS A 578 -19.38 1.22 6.71
C LYS A 578 -19.69 0.89 8.18
N GLN A 579 -20.32 -0.24 8.48
CA GLN A 579 -20.63 -0.76 9.82
C GLN A 579 -20.57 -2.31 9.86
N PRO A 580 -19.41 -2.96 9.64
CA PRO A 580 -19.32 -4.41 9.42
C PRO A 580 -19.55 -5.27 10.67
N TRP A 581 -19.56 -4.69 11.86
CA TRP A 581 -19.98 -5.37 13.09
C TRP A 581 -21.51 -5.37 13.30
N HIS A 582 -22.28 -4.60 12.52
CA HIS A 582 -23.70 -4.41 12.78
C HIS A 582 -24.50 -5.72 12.61
N ALA A 583 -25.08 -6.17 13.73
CA ALA A 583 -25.98 -7.30 13.76
C ALA A 583 -27.42 -6.85 13.97
N LYS A 584 -28.33 -7.41 13.17
CA LYS A 584 -29.77 -7.26 13.36
C LYS A 584 -30.33 -8.55 13.96
N ILE A 585 -31.12 -8.43 15.01
CA ILE A 585 -31.76 -9.54 15.71
C ILE A 585 -33.26 -9.43 15.50
N SER A 586 -33.94 -10.54 15.27
CA SER A 586 -35.39 -10.57 15.12
C SER A 586 -35.97 -11.76 15.88
N ILE A 587 -37.01 -11.50 16.67
CA ILE A 587 -37.59 -12.42 17.65
C ILE A 587 -39.08 -12.51 17.34
N THR A 588 -39.63 -13.71 17.22
CA THR A 588 -41.03 -13.92 16.82
C THR A 588 -41.83 -14.54 17.95
N ARG A 589 -42.62 -13.72 18.65
CA ARG A 589 -43.41 -14.13 19.82
C ARG A 589 -44.88 -14.33 19.42
N PRO A 590 -45.45 -15.56 19.47
CA PRO A 590 -46.79 -15.85 18.94
C PRO A 590 -47.93 -14.96 19.47
N SER A 591 -47.80 -14.45 20.69
CA SER A 591 -48.80 -13.60 21.37
C SER A 591 -48.40 -12.12 21.53
N LYS A 592 -47.19 -11.72 21.10
CA LYS A 592 -46.68 -10.34 21.19
C LYS A 592 -46.21 -9.74 19.86
N GLY A 593 -46.14 -10.54 18.79
CA GLY A 593 -45.69 -10.11 17.46
C GLY A 593 -44.18 -10.25 17.25
N HIS A 594 -43.64 -9.49 16.31
CA HIS A 594 -42.20 -9.46 16.02
C HIS A 594 -41.51 -8.35 16.82
N GLU A 595 -40.40 -8.69 17.46
CA GLU A 595 -39.51 -7.76 18.13
C GLU A 595 -38.18 -7.69 17.37
N SER A 596 -37.63 -6.49 17.19
CA SER A 596 -36.39 -6.25 16.46
C SER A 596 -35.37 -5.65 17.40
N CYS A 597 -34.20 -6.28 17.50
CA CYS A 597 -33.07 -5.84 18.31
C CYS A 597 -31.82 -5.64 17.44
N MET A 598 -30.75 -5.09 18.02
CA MET A 598 -29.46 -4.87 17.38
C MET A 598 -28.35 -5.48 18.22
N GLY A 599 -27.17 -5.60 17.65
CA GLY A 599 -25.97 -5.95 18.40
C GLY A 599 -24.72 -5.66 17.60
N ALA A 600 -23.58 -6.02 18.18
CA ALA A 600 -22.30 -6.04 17.48
C ALA A 600 -21.71 -7.44 17.46
N VAL A 601 -21.18 -7.86 16.30
CA VAL A 601 -20.27 -9.00 16.21
C VAL A 601 -19.04 -8.68 17.05
N VAL A 602 -18.73 -9.52 18.04
CA VAL A 602 -17.55 -9.37 18.93
C VAL A 602 -16.54 -10.51 18.77
N SER A 603 -16.95 -11.62 18.15
CA SER A 603 -16.06 -12.71 17.75
C SER A 603 -16.71 -13.58 16.68
N GLU A 604 -15.99 -14.60 16.21
CA GLU A 604 -16.45 -15.55 15.19
C GLU A 604 -17.67 -16.40 15.62
N TYR A 605 -18.07 -16.35 16.90
CA TYR A 605 -19.22 -17.09 17.44
C TYR A 605 -20.21 -16.25 18.24
N PHE A 606 -19.87 -15.00 18.60
CA PHE A 606 -20.66 -14.21 19.55
C PHE A 606 -21.08 -12.84 19.02
N VAL A 607 -22.35 -12.51 19.24
CA VAL A 607 -22.93 -11.19 19.06
C VAL A 607 -23.33 -10.64 20.43
N LEU A 608 -22.85 -9.43 20.74
CA LEU A 608 -23.17 -8.69 21.97
C LEU A 608 -24.42 -7.83 21.76
N THR A 609 -25.37 -7.90 22.69
CA THR A 609 -26.67 -7.22 22.63
C THR A 609 -27.23 -7.00 24.06
N ALA A 610 -28.37 -6.33 24.22
CA ALA A 610 -29.03 -6.16 25.52
C ALA A 610 -29.75 -7.43 25.97
N ALA A 611 -30.01 -7.55 27.28
CA ALA A 611 -30.71 -8.68 27.86
C ALA A 611 -32.24 -8.56 27.69
N HIS A 612 -32.81 -7.37 27.86
CA HIS A 612 -34.26 -7.09 27.80
C HIS A 612 -34.90 -7.33 26.42
N CYS A 613 -34.09 -7.52 25.38
CA CYS A 613 -34.52 -8.03 24.09
C CYS A 613 -35.21 -9.40 24.23
N PHE A 614 -34.76 -10.21 25.17
CA PHE A 614 -35.19 -11.59 25.37
C PHE A 614 -35.92 -11.75 26.70
N THR A 615 -36.67 -12.84 26.79
CA THR A 615 -37.37 -13.35 27.96
C THR A 615 -37.04 -14.84 28.12
N VAL A 616 -37.24 -15.40 29.31
CA VAL A 616 -36.93 -16.82 29.57
C VAL A 616 -37.78 -17.76 28.71
N ASP A 617 -38.94 -17.28 28.22
CA ASP A 617 -39.88 -18.01 27.37
C ASP A 617 -39.49 -18.00 25.87
N ASP A 618 -38.49 -17.23 25.43
CA ASP A 618 -38.11 -17.15 24.01
C ASP A 618 -37.28 -18.38 23.58
N GLU A 619 -37.93 -19.33 22.93
CA GLU A 619 -37.23 -20.49 22.36
C GLU A 619 -36.17 -20.10 21.32
N LYS A 620 -35.05 -20.83 21.31
CA LYS A 620 -33.92 -20.66 20.37
C LYS A 620 -34.35 -20.55 18.90
N HIS A 621 -35.40 -21.28 18.51
CA HIS A 621 -35.88 -21.33 17.13
C HIS A 621 -36.59 -20.04 16.68
N SER A 622 -37.13 -19.26 17.63
CA SER A 622 -37.85 -17.99 17.42
C SER A 622 -36.95 -16.78 17.20
N ILE A 623 -35.65 -16.92 17.51
CA ILE A 623 -34.63 -15.87 17.46
C ILE A 623 -33.77 -16.07 16.20
N LYS A 624 -33.63 -15.02 15.41
CA LYS A 624 -32.85 -14.98 14.16
C LYS A 624 -31.86 -13.82 14.17
N VAL A 625 -30.67 -14.03 13.61
CA VAL A 625 -29.63 -12.99 13.50
C VAL A 625 -29.25 -12.77 12.03
N SER A 626 -29.29 -11.53 11.57
CA SER A 626 -28.94 -11.11 10.20
C SER A 626 -27.69 -10.23 10.23
N LEU A 627 -26.72 -10.52 9.35
CA LEU A 627 -25.38 -9.92 9.33
C LEU A 627 -25.00 -9.46 7.92
N GLY A 628 -24.24 -8.36 7.82
CA GLY A 628 -23.58 -7.92 6.58
C GLY A 628 -24.50 -7.63 5.38
N GLY A 629 -25.79 -7.34 5.64
CA GLY A 629 -26.81 -7.06 4.61
C GLY A 629 -27.26 -8.29 3.81
N LYS A 630 -26.85 -9.50 4.21
CA LYS A 630 -27.11 -10.75 3.49
C LYS A 630 -28.52 -11.26 3.80
N LYS A 631 -29.19 -11.90 2.83
CA LYS A 631 -30.50 -12.56 3.04
C LYS A 631 -30.43 -13.83 3.92
N GLN A 632 -29.24 -14.22 4.37
CA GLN A 632 -29.03 -15.38 5.22
C GLN A 632 -29.23 -15.00 6.69
N GLU A 633 -30.25 -15.58 7.31
CA GLU A 633 -30.39 -15.59 8.76
C GLU A 633 -29.47 -16.66 9.38
N TRP A 634 -28.95 -16.37 10.55
CA TRP A 634 -28.10 -17.24 11.35
C TRP A 634 -28.90 -17.82 12.52
N GLU A 635 -28.71 -19.11 12.74
CA GLU A 635 -29.27 -19.86 13.87
C GLU A 635 -28.39 -19.66 15.12
N ILE A 636 -29.02 -19.72 16.29
CA ILE A 636 -28.37 -19.50 17.58
C ILE A 636 -28.26 -20.82 18.36
N ASP A 637 -27.13 -21.00 19.05
CA ASP A 637 -26.94 -22.08 20.01
C ASP A 637 -27.57 -21.73 21.36
N GLN A 638 -27.36 -20.52 21.87
CA GLN A 638 -27.94 -20.04 23.14
C GLN A 638 -27.82 -18.53 23.30
N VAL A 639 -28.65 -17.95 24.17
CA VAL A 639 -28.49 -16.59 24.71
C VAL A 639 -27.91 -16.71 26.12
N LEU A 640 -26.84 -15.96 26.40
CA LEU A 640 -26.19 -15.87 27.71
C LEU A 640 -26.48 -14.51 28.33
N PHE A 641 -27.42 -14.47 29.27
CA PHE A 641 -27.73 -13.28 30.07
C PHE A 641 -26.62 -13.01 31.10
N HIS A 642 -26.42 -11.74 31.48
CA HIS A 642 -25.56 -11.42 32.61
C HIS A 642 -26.15 -11.98 33.93
N PRO A 643 -25.37 -12.63 34.83
CA PRO A 643 -25.91 -13.28 36.03
C PRO A 643 -26.68 -12.36 37.00
N ASN A 644 -26.37 -11.06 36.98
CA ASN A 644 -27.02 -10.04 37.84
C ASN A 644 -28.17 -9.30 37.14
N TYR A 645 -28.58 -9.72 35.94
CA TYR A 645 -29.69 -9.09 35.22
C TYR A 645 -31.04 -9.60 35.75
N ASP A 646 -31.84 -8.70 36.31
CA ASP A 646 -33.25 -8.94 36.63
C ASP A 646 -34.05 -7.63 36.45
N LEU A 647 -34.87 -7.61 35.39
CA LEU A 647 -35.75 -6.50 35.05
C LEU A 647 -36.79 -6.20 36.14
N ASN A 648 -37.11 -7.16 37.01
CA ASN A 648 -38.16 -7.05 38.02
C ASN A 648 -37.62 -6.76 39.43
N ALA A 649 -36.29 -6.70 39.63
CA ALA A 649 -35.64 -6.65 40.94
C ALA A 649 -36.09 -5.50 41.87
N LYS A 650 -36.80 -4.50 41.33
CA LYS A 650 -37.30 -3.33 42.06
C LYS A 650 -38.80 -3.04 41.91
N THR A 651 -39.60 -3.99 41.42
CA THR A 651 -41.08 -3.82 41.38
C THR A 651 -41.68 -3.58 42.77
N ALA A 652 -41.09 -4.16 43.82
CA ALA A 652 -41.45 -3.88 45.22
C ALA A 652 -41.17 -2.43 45.70
N LYS A 653 -40.56 -1.58 44.86
CA LYS A 653 -40.32 -0.15 45.08
C LYS A 653 -41.07 0.75 44.08
N ASP A 654 -42.15 0.24 43.47
CA ASP A 654 -42.86 0.90 42.36
C ASP A 654 -41.98 1.21 41.12
N ILE A 655 -40.84 0.52 40.95
CA ILE A 655 -39.99 0.63 39.74
C ILE A 655 -40.36 -0.54 38.80
N PRO A 656 -41.04 -0.28 37.66
CA PRO A 656 -41.66 -1.34 36.85
C PRO A 656 -40.68 -2.11 35.96
N GLU A 657 -39.56 -1.48 35.60
CA GLU A 657 -38.51 -2.04 34.75
C GLU A 657 -37.16 -1.59 35.32
N PHE A 658 -36.23 -2.51 35.60
CA PHE A 658 -34.91 -2.19 36.20
C PHE A 658 -33.77 -2.70 35.30
N TYR A 659 -33.13 -1.78 34.57
CA TYR A 659 -32.19 -2.08 33.49
C TYR A 659 -30.71 -2.24 33.92
N ASP A 660 -30.45 -2.60 35.18
CA ASP A 660 -29.07 -2.82 35.63
C ASP A 660 -28.51 -4.14 35.05
N TYR A 661 -27.25 -4.11 34.63
CA TYR A 661 -26.60 -5.23 33.92
C TYR A 661 -27.34 -5.75 32.68
N ASP A 662 -28.05 -4.88 31.96
CA ASP A 662 -28.81 -5.21 30.74
C ASP A 662 -27.91 -5.55 29.53
N VAL A 663 -27.21 -6.68 29.61
CA VAL A 663 -26.28 -7.18 28.58
C VAL A 663 -26.43 -8.69 28.42
N ALA A 664 -26.36 -9.17 27.18
CA ALA A 664 -26.41 -10.58 26.82
C ALA A 664 -25.51 -10.89 25.61
N LEU A 665 -25.00 -12.12 25.56
CA LEU A 665 -24.23 -12.66 24.44
C LEU A 665 -25.04 -13.75 23.72
N ILE A 666 -25.35 -13.53 22.45
CA ILE A 666 -25.87 -14.58 21.57
C ILE A 666 -24.69 -15.42 21.08
N ARG A 667 -24.72 -16.73 21.33
CA ARG A 667 -23.82 -17.69 20.68
C ARG A 667 -24.46 -18.22 19.40
N LEU A 668 -23.78 -18.10 18.27
CA LEU A 668 -24.23 -18.61 16.98
C LEU A 668 -23.95 -20.11 16.84
N SER A 669 -24.84 -20.86 16.18
CA SER A 669 -24.68 -22.31 15.98
C SER A 669 -23.54 -22.69 15.03
N LYS A 670 -23.04 -21.74 14.24
CA LYS A 670 -21.99 -21.93 13.23
C LYS A 670 -21.00 -20.77 13.30
N LYS A 671 -19.72 -21.09 13.08
CA LYS A 671 -18.63 -20.12 13.02
C LYS A 671 -18.86 -19.14 11.85
N LEU A 672 -18.76 -17.84 12.14
CA LEU A 672 -18.70 -16.78 11.14
C LEU A 672 -17.41 -16.90 10.32
N LYS A 673 -17.52 -16.58 9.03
CA LYS A 673 -16.39 -16.15 8.21
C LYS A 673 -16.46 -14.64 8.13
N TYR A 674 -15.37 -13.96 8.49
CA TYR A 674 -15.28 -12.52 8.29
C TYR A 674 -15.10 -12.19 6.81
N ASP A 675 -15.59 -11.03 6.40
CA ASP A 675 -15.40 -10.43 5.07
C ASP A 675 -15.62 -8.91 5.17
N GLN A 676 -15.60 -8.19 4.05
CA GLN A 676 -15.76 -6.73 4.00
C GLN A 676 -17.10 -6.21 4.59
N THR A 677 -18.10 -7.08 4.85
CA THR A 677 -19.37 -6.68 5.50
C THR A 677 -19.67 -7.39 6.83
N ILE A 678 -18.80 -8.29 7.31
CA ILE A 678 -18.95 -8.99 8.60
C ILE A 678 -17.60 -9.03 9.32
N ARG A 679 -17.41 -8.20 10.36
CA ARG A 679 -16.14 -8.07 11.11
C ARG A 679 -16.38 -7.74 12.59
N PRO A 680 -15.45 -8.06 13.51
CA PRO A 680 -15.66 -7.82 14.93
C PRO A 680 -15.42 -6.35 15.33
N ILE A 681 -16.17 -5.85 16.30
CA ILE A 681 -15.89 -4.56 16.96
C ILE A 681 -14.83 -4.70 18.05
N CYS A 682 -14.07 -3.64 18.34
CA CYS A 682 -13.12 -3.65 19.45
C CYS A 682 -13.86 -3.56 20.81
N LEU A 683 -13.44 -4.41 21.76
CA LEU A 683 -13.96 -4.44 23.14
C LEU A 683 -12.94 -3.87 24.14
N PRO A 684 -13.36 -3.11 25.17
CA PRO A 684 -12.46 -2.58 26.19
C PRO A 684 -11.68 -3.67 26.93
N CYS A 685 -10.50 -3.31 27.41
CA CYS A 685 -9.58 -4.14 28.18
C CYS A 685 -9.12 -5.42 27.45
N THR A 686 -8.92 -5.32 26.14
CA THR A 686 -8.34 -6.38 25.29
C THR A 686 -7.04 -5.93 24.60
N GLU A 687 -6.17 -6.90 24.26
CA GLU A 687 -4.95 -6.67 23.48
C GLU A 687 -5.24 -6.01 22.13
N GLY A 688 -6.28 -6.46 21.43
CA GLY A 688 -6.71 -5.88 20.15
C GLY A 688 -7.09 -4.41 20.27
N SER A 689 -7.70 -4.01 21.40
CA SER A 689 -7.96 -2.59 21.68
C SER A 689 -6.69 -1.81 22.04
N ASN A 690 -5.72 -2.39 22.76
CA ASN A 690 -4.41 -1.75 22.98
C ASN A 690 -3.71 -1.48 21.64
N GLN A 691 -3.68 -2.48 20.75
CA GLN A 691 -3.12 -2.35 19.39
C GLN A 691 -3.87 -1.30 18.56
N ALA A 692 -5.20 -1.33 18.56
CA ALA A 692 -6.03 -0.36 17.82
C ALA A 692 -5.86 1.09 18.32
N LEU A 693 -5.59 1.28 19.62
CA LEU A 693 -5.27 2.58 20.23
C LEU A 693 -3.76 2.93 20.15
N ARG A 694 -2.94 2.11 19.47
CA ARG A 694 -1.46 2.23 19.35
C ARG A 694 -0.70 2.18 20.70
N LEU A 695 -1.38 1.80 21.78
CA LEU A 695 -0.88 1.73 23.15
C LEU A 695 0.05 0.51 23.35
N PRO A 696 1.00 0.54 24.31
CA PRO A 696 1.80 -0.63 24.68
C PRO A 696 0.96 -1.87 25.01
N LEU A 697 1.48 -3.07 24.72
CA LEU A 697 0.83 -4.32 25.13
C LEU A 697 0.73 -4.46 26.66
N THR A 698 1.64 -3.81 27.39
CA THR A 698 1.63 -3.71 28.86
C THR A 698 0.62 -2.70 29.43
N THR A 699 -0.13 -1.99 28.58
CA THR A 699 -1.15 -1.03 29.03
C THR A 699 -2.29 -1.74 29.76
N THR A 700 -2.53 -1.30 30.99
CA THR A 700 -3.56 -1.85 31.87
C THR A 700 -4.97 -1.46 31.44
N CYS A 701 -5.95 -2.28 31.84
CA CYS A 701 -7.38 -2.01 31.65
C CYS A 701 -7.78 -0.60 32.14
N GLN A 702 -7.24 -0.15 33.28
CA GLN A 702 -7.55 1.17 33.85
C GLN A 702 -6.99 2.32 33.01
N GLN A 703 -5.77 2.19 32.45
CA GLN A 703 -5.20 3.17 31.53
C GLN A 703 -5.99 3.24 30.22
N GLN A 704 -6.34 2.08 29.63
CA GLN A 704 -7.16 2.04 28.42
C GLN A 704 -8.54 2.68 28.64
N MET A 705 -9.15 2.45 29.82
CA MET A 705 -10.41 3.08 30.21
C MET A 705 -10.30 4.61 30.37
N GLN A 706 -9.15 5.13 30.79
CA GLN A 706 -8.91 6.57 30.88
C GLN A 706 -8.83 7.25 29.50
N GLU A 707 -8.29 6.58 28.49
CA GLU A 707 -8.25 7.10 27.10
C GLU A 707 -9.59 6.95 26.35
N LEU A 708 -10.32 5.86 26.60
CA LEU A 708 -11.62 5.59 25.98
C LEU A 708 -12.78 6.37 26.64
N LEU A 709 -12.76 6.51 27.97
CA LEU A 709 -13.80 7.17 28.78
C LEU A 709 -13.21 8.15 29.81
N PRO A 710 -12.48 9.19 29.37
CA PRO A 710 -11.98 10.25 30.25
C PRO A 710 -13.12 11.00 30.96
N ALA A 711 -12.78 11.71 32.05
CA ALA A 711 -13.71 12.48 32.88
C ALA A 711 -14.13 13.83 32.24
N LYS A 712 -14.60 13.78 31.00
CA LYS A 712 -15.08 14.91 30.20
C LYS A 712 -16.26 14.47 29.32
N ASP A 713 -16.81 15.38 28.51
CA ASP A 713 -17.74 14.96 27.47
C ASP A 713 -16.96 14.26 26.35
N VAL A 714 -17.31 13.00 26.05
CA VAL A 714 -16.62 12.16 25.07
C VAL A 714 -17.46 12.07 23.80
N LYS A 715 -16.89 12.44 22.64
CA LYS A 715 -17.58 12.26 21.35
C LYS A 715 -17.72 10.76 21.06
N ALA A 716 -18.92 10.35 20.71
CA ALA A 716 -19.28 9.00 20.33
C ALA A 716 -20.29 9.03 19.18
N LEU A 717 -20.73 7.87 18.71
CA LEU A 717 -21.83 7.72 17.76
C LEU A 717 -22.59 6.41 17.97
N PHE A 718 -23.78 6.30 17.41
CA PHE A 718 -24.51 5.03 17.29
C PHE A 718 -25.01 4.80 15.85
N VAL A 719 -25.67 3.66 15.61
CA VAL A 719 -26.19 3.25 14.30
C VAL A 719 -27.70 3.13 14.37
N SER A 720 -28.41 3.78 13.45
CA SER A 720 -29.87 3.89 13.38
C SER A 720 -30.39 3.39 12.03
N GLU A 721 -31.41 2.53 12.02
CA GLU A 721 -32.06 2.04 10.79
C GLU A 721 -33.20 2.98 10.37
N LEU A 722 -32.94 3.84 9.39
CA LEU A 722 -33.95 4.70 8.78
C LEU A 722 -34.63 3.99 7.61
N THR A 723 -35.94 4.19 7.47
CA THR A 723 -36.68 3.73 6.29
C THR A 723 -36.93 4.92 5.36
N LYS A 724 -36.42 4.85 4.13
CA LYS A 724 -36.56 5.87 3.09
C LYS A 724 -36.82 5.19 1.75
N ASP A 725 -37.82 5.65 1.00
CA ASP A 725 -38.14 5.14 -0.35
C ASP A 725 -38.33 3.61 -0.37
N HIS A 726 -39.03 3.08 0.64
CA HIS A 726 -39.21 1.65 0.96
C HIS A 726 -37.94 0.82 1.20
N ARG A 727 -36.75 1.44 1.23
CA ARG A 727 -35.48 0.82 1.61
C ARG A 727 -35.14 1.12 3.06
N LYS A 728 -34.48 0.17 3.72
CA LYS A 728 -33.87 0.33 5.05
C LYS A 728 -32.41 0.71 4.86
N ILE A 729 -31.98 1.77 5.53
CA ILE A 729 -30.65 2.37 5.42
C ILE A 729 -30.07 2.53 6.83
N LEU A 730 -28.84 2.05 7.05
CA LEU A 730 -28.12 2.30 8.30
C LEU A 730 -27.47 3.68 8.25
N THR A 731 -27.66 4.48 9.30
CA THR A 731 -27.06 5.81 9.41
C THR A 731 -26.36 5.97 10.75
N ARG A 732 -25.16 6.56 10.74
CA ARG A 732 -24.47 6.97 11.97
C ARG A 732 -25.15 8.18 12.58
N LYS A 733 -25.20 8.22 13.91
CA LYS A 733 -25.76 9.30 14.73
C LYS A 733 -24.72 9.70 15.76
N GLU A 734 -24.03 10.83 15.55
CA GLU A 734 -23.04 11.33 16.52
C GLU A 734 -23.73 11.82 17.79
N VAL A 735 -23.15 11.55 18.95
CA VAL A 735 -23.65 11.93 20.29
C VAL A 735 -22.47 12.24 21.23
N TYR A 736 -22.73 12.89 22.36
CA TYR A 736 -21.71 13.12 23.39
C TYR A 736 -22.03 12.35 24.68
N ILE A 737 -21.14 11.46 25.10
CA ILE A 737 -21.22 10.78 26.39
C ILE A 737 -20.85 11.78 27.48
N LYS A 738 -21.79 12.11 28.35
CA LYS A 738 -21.64 13.09 29.43
C LYS A 738 -20.92 12.43 30.62
N ASN A 739 -19.60 12.33 30.56
CA ASN A 739 -18.78 11.67 31.59
C ASN A 739 -17.91 12.65 32.42
N GLY A 740 -18.03 13.96 32.17
CA GLY A 740 -17.47 15.02 33.03
C GLY A 740 -18.52 15.60 33.98
N GLU A 741 -18.38 16.89 34.30
CA GLU A 741 -19.28 17.66 35.19
C GLU A 741 -20.79 17.52 34.85
N ARG A 742 -21.12 17.35 33.56
CA ARG A 742 -22.49 17.21 33.05
C ARG A 742 -23.15 15.86 33.37
N LYS A 743 -22.39 14.86 33.83
CA LYS A 743 -22.88 13.50 34.12
C LYS A 743 -24.08 13.52 35.06
N ALA A 744 -23.91 14.12 36.25
CA ALA A 744 -24.96 14.19 37.27
C ALA A 744 -26.16 15.09 36.87
N ALA A 745 -26.10 15.84 35.77
CA ALA A 745 -27.28 16.48 35.19
C ALA A 745 -28.03 15.50 34.28
N CYS A 746 -27.31 14.92 33.30
CA CYS A 746 -27.84 13.94 32.36
C CYS A 746 -28.49 12.73 33.06
N GLU A 747 -27.88 12.21 34.13
CA GLU A 747 -28.44 11.11 34.91
C GLU A 747 -29.77 11.49 35.60
N ARG A 748 -29.90 12.72 36.13
CA ARG A 748 -31.11 13.18 36.84
C ARG A 748 -32.33 13.29 35.93
N ASP A 749 -32.15 13.51 34.63
CA ASP A 749 -33.27 13.55 33.68
C ASP A 749 -33.98 12.20 33.53
N ALA A 750 -33.37 11.10 33.97
CA ALA A 750 -34.05 9.80 34.07
C ALA A 750 -35.25 9.81 35.04
N LEU A 751 -35.33 10.75 35.98
CA LEU A 751 -36.52 10.92 36.85
C LEU A 751 -37.76 11.45 36.08
N GLN A 752 -37.58 11.88 34.83
CA GLN A 752 -38.67 12.30 33.94
C GLN A 752 -39.20 11.15 33.06
N ALA A 753 -38.58 9.96 33.12
CA ALA A 753 -38.90 8.84 32.26
C ALA A 753 -40.22 8.13 32.65
N GLN A 754 -40.94 7.60 31.65
CA GLN A 754 -42.25 6.99 31.85
C GLN A 754 -42.18 5.75 32.77
N GLY A 755 -42.87 5.81 33.91
CA GLY A 755 -42.88 4.77 34.94
C GLY A 755 -41.90 5.00 36.11
N TYR A 756 -41.09 6.06 36.09
CA TYR A 756 -40.20 6.43 37.20
C TYR A 756 -40.67 7.67 37.98
N GLU A 757 -41.91 8.14 37.78
CA GLU A 757 -42.45 9.40 38.33
C GLU A 757 -42.51 9.42 39.88
N LYS A 758 -42.41 8.23 40.52
CA LYS A 758 -42.36 8.05 41.98
C LYS A 758 -40.94 7.96 42.54
N VAL A 759 -39.91 7.81 41.71
CA VAL A 759 -38.53 7.57 42.13
C VAL A 759 -37.94 8.86 42.70
N LYS A 760 -37.52 8.83 43.97
CA LYS A 760 -37.00 10.01 44.68
C LYS A 760 -35.50 10.19 44.56
N VAL A 761 -34.77 9.12 44.28
CA VAL A 761 -33.31 9.08 44.26
C VAL A 761 -32.85 8.43 42.96
N VAL A 762 -32.22 9.21 42.08
CA VAL A 762 -31.82 8.78 40.74
C VAL A 762 -30.95 7.52 40.73
N SER A 763 -30.08 7.33 41.74
CA SER A 763 -29.22 6.15 41.86
C SER A 763 -29.95 4.85 42.21
N GLU A 764 -31.27 4.89 42.45
CA GLU A 764 -32.10 3.69 42.51
C GLU A 764 -32.44 3.12 41.12
N VAL A 765 -32.38 3.92 40.04
CA VAL A 765 -32.64 3.48 38.66
C VAL A 765 -31.42 3.62 37.75
N VAL A 766 -30.64 4.70 37.86
CA VAL A 766 -29.37 4.88 37.13
C VAL A 766 -28.21 4.40 38.00
N THR A 767 -27.64 3.26 37.65
CA THR A 767 -26.53 2.65 38.41
C THR A 767 -25.16 3.04 37.83
N PRO A 768 -24.04 2.75 38.53
CA PRO A 768 -22.69 2.91 37.96
C PRO A 768 -22.37 2.09 36.70
N ARG A 769 -23.30 1.29 36.18
CA ARG A 769 -23.18 0.59 34.88
C ARG A 769 -23.62 1.47 33.70
N PHE A 770 -24.26 2.61 33.94
CA PHE A 770 -24.77 3.51 32.91
C PHE A 770 -23.73 4.58 32.52
N LEU A 771 -23.68 4.90 31.23
CA LEU A 771 -23.20 6.16 30.68
C LEU A 771 -24.40 6.91 30.11
N CYS A 772 -24.34 8.23 30.05
CA CYS A 772 -25.47 9.07 29.64
C CYS A 772 -25.13 9.89 28.37
N THR A 773 -26.06 9.93 27.42
CA THR A 773 -26.00 10.64 26.14
C THR A 773 -27.33 11.35 25.89
N GLY A 774 -27.40 12.28 24.93
CA GLY A 774 -28.62 13.05 24.68
C GLY A 774 -28.58 14.45 25.28
N GLY A 775 -29.67 15.20 25.10
CA GLY A 775 -29.80 16.60 25.53
C GLY A 775 -29.27 17.60 24.50
N VAL A 776 -29.21 18.88 24.90
CA VAL A 776 -28.88 20.02 24.00
C VAL A 776 -27.56 20.73 24.35
N ILE A 777 -26.76 20.17 25.26
CA ILE A 777 -25.49 20.73 25.74
C ILE A 777 -24.45 19.60 25.79
N PRO A 778 -23.24 19.74 25.20
CA PRO A 778 -22.74 20.93 24.49
C PRO A 778 -23.36 21.14 23.09
N TYR A 779 -24.03 20.11 22.54
CA TYR A 779 -24.73 20.15 21.26
C TYR A 779 -26.07 19.42 21.37
N ALA A 780 -26.94 19.58 20.37
CA ALA A 780 -28.18 18.82 20.24
C ALA A 780 -27.89 17.38 19.78
N ASP A 781 -27.80 16.46 20.73
CA ASP A 781 -27.63 15.03 20.47
C ASP A 781 -28.93 14.42 19.89
N PRO A 782 -28.86 13.59 18.84
CA PRO A 782 -30.00 12.81 18.34
C PRO A 782 -30.39 11.68 19.31
N ASN A 783 -31.66 11.64 19.72
CA ASN A 783 -32.22 10.55 20.52
C ASN A 783 -32.44 9.27 19.68
N THR A 784 -32.48 8.12 20.36
CA THR A 784 -32.98 6.86 19.79
C THR A 784 -34.49 6.93 19.49
N CYS A 785 -34.90 6.36 18.36
CA CYS A 785 -36.24 6.51 17.80
C CYS A 785 -37.30 5.58 18.41
N LYS A 786 -38.59 5.82 18.12
CA LYS A 786 -39.69 4.99 18.64
C LYS A 786 -39.76 3.58 18.03
N GLY A 787 -39.23 3.42 16.82
CA GLY A 787 -38.91 2.10 16.21
C GLY A 787 -37.60 1.50 16.72
N GLU A 788 -36.86 2.22 17.58
CA GLU A 788 -35.68 1.79 18.32
C GLU A 788 -36.02 1.53 19.81
N ARG A 789 -37.31 1.40 20.13
CA ARG A 789 -37.76 0.84 21.41
C ARG A 789 -37.28 -0.61 21.48
N ARG A 790 -36.38 -0.86 22.44
CA ARG A 790 -35.64 -2.12 22.68
C ARG A 790 -34.51 -2.42 21.69
N LEU A 791 -33.79 -1.40 21.20
CA LEU A 791 -32.72 -1.59 20.23
C LEU A 791 -31.31 -1.29 20.77
N SER A 792 -30.66 -2.40 21.14
CA SER A 792 -29.27 -2.57 21.58
C SER A 792 -28.22 -2.31 20.49
N GLY A 793 -28.20 -1.09 19.94
CA GLY A 793 -27.01 -0.60 19.25
C GLY A 793 -25.82 -0.50 20.21
N CYS A 794 -24.59 -0.45 19.70
CA CYS A 794 -23.44 -0.07 20.52
C CYS A 794 -23.26 1.46 20.51
N ALA A 795 -22.88 2.03 21.65
CA ALA A 795 -22.26 3.35 21.74
C ALA A 795 -20.80 3.22 21.29
N LEU A 796 -20.45 3.91 20.22
CA LEU A 796 -19.19 3.75 19.48
C LEU A 796 -18.28 4.95 19.69
N SER A 797 -17.03 4.72 20.12
CA SER A 797 -15.99 5.74 20.03
C SER A 797 -15.10 5.48 18.82
N SER A 798 -14.72 6.53 18.11
CA SER A 798 -13.80 6.51 16.98
C SER A 798 -12.50 7.21 17.36
N GLN A 799 -11.37 6.51 17.31
CA GLN A 799 -10.03 7.09 17.45
C GLN A 799 -9.17 6.62 16.27
N GLY A 800 -8.73 7.56 15.43
CA GLY A 800 -8.20 7.25 14.09
C GLY A 800 -9.19 6.41 13.27
N LEU A 801 -8.67 5.50 12.45
CA LEU A 801 -9.44 4.55 11.63
C LEU A 801 -10.05 3.37 12.42
N ARG A 802 -10.22 3.48 13.75
CA ARG A 802 -10.64 2.38 14.63
C ARG A 802 -11.86 2.74 15.48
N VAL A 803 -12.78 1.77 15.60
CA VAL A 803 -14.07 1.92 16.28
C VAL A 803 -14.23 0.91 17.43
N PHE A 804 -14.57 1.45 18.61
CA PHE A 804 -14.62 0.74 19.88
C PHE A 804 -16.05 0.74 20.45
N SER A 805 -16.52 -0.41 20.93
CA SER A 805 -17.80 -0.53 21.63
C SER A 805 -17.62 -0.16 23.10
N LEU A 806 -18.13 1.00 23.51
CA LEU A 806 -18.04 1.45 24.91
C LEU A 806 -19.20 0.94 25.78
N GLN A 807 -20.40 0.82 25.22
CA GLN A 807 -21.60 0.37 25.91
C GLN A 807 -22.66 -0.14 24.92
N LEU A 808 -23.62 -0.94 25.38
CA LEU A 808 -24.89 -1.22 24.72
C LEU A 808 -25.93 -0.14 25.04
N LEU A 809 -26.62 0.37 24.02
CA LEU A 809 -27.63 1.42 24.16
C LEU A 809 -28.81 0.98 25.01
N LEU A 810 -29.15 1.85 25.96
CA LEU A 810 -30.32 1.79 26.81
C LEU A 810 -31.17 3.03 26.54
N SER A 811 -32.36 2.84 26.00
CA SER A 811 -33.31 3.94 25.75
C SER A 811 -34.28 4.06 26.92
N CYS A 812 -34.07 5.04 27.79
CA CYS A 812 -35.09 5.49 28.73
C CYS A 812 -36.35 5.95 27.96
N ARG A 813 -37.55 5.75 28.55
CA ARG A 813 -38.85 5.94 27.87
C ARG A 813 -39.45 7.33 28.01
#